data_AF-A0A8T0V1G9-F1
#
_entry.id   AF-A0A8T0V1G9-F1
#
_cell.length_a   1.000
_cell.length_b   1.000
_cell.length_c   1.000
_cell.angle_alpha   90.00
_cell.angle_beta   90.00
_cell.angle_gamma   90.00
#
_symmetry.space_group_name_H-M   'P 1'
#
loop_
_entity.id
_entity.type
_entity.pdbx_description
1 polymer ?
#
loop_
_entity_poly.entity_id
_entity_poly.type
_entity_poly.pdbx_seq_one_letter_code
_entity_poly.pdbx_strand_id
1 'polypeptide(L)'
;MAAASLPPPSRWPPPPLRLLPLVLLGCLAASAPLRAAEAAGVLRQVVAGGGDGDGGAFFEPFNVTYDHRAVILGGKRRMLVSAGLHYPRATPEMWPSLIAKCKEGGADVIETYIFWNGHEPAKGQYYFEGRFDIVKFAKLVAAEGLFLFLRIGPYACAEWNFGGFPVWLRDIPGIEFRTDNEPYKAEMQSFVTKIVNIMKEEKLYSWQGGPIILQQIENEYGNIQDRYGQAGKRYMLWAAQMALALDTGVPWVMCRQTDAPEQILDTCNAFYCDGFKPNSYNKPTIWTEDWDGWYADWGEPLPHRPAQDSAFAVARFYQRGGSLQNYYMYFGGTNFERTAGGPRQITSYDYDAPIDEYGILRQPKWGHLKDLHAAIKLCEPALIAVDGSPQYVKLGPMQEDVFMIMLPMNKAHVYSSGKIHTNGSISENGQICSAFLANIDEHKYVSVWIFGKSYSLPPWSVSILPDCENVAFNTARVGTQTSVFTVESGSPSYSSRHKPRTLSLIGGPYLSSTWWTSKEPIGKWGEGSFAAQGILEHLNVTKDISDYLSYTMSVNISDEDVTYWNSKGVLPSLTIDQIRDVARVFVNGKLAGSKVGHWVSLNQPVQLVQGPNELTLFSEIVGLQNYGAFLEKDGAGFRGQVKLTGLSNGDIDFTNSLWTYQIGLKGEFSRIYSPENQGYAKWSSMQNDDTQTPFTWFKTMFDAPEGNDPVAIGLGSMGKGQAWVNGHLIGRYWSIVAPESGCPSSCNYAGTYGDSKCRSNCGMATQSWYHIPREWLQESGNLLVLLEETGGDPSQISLQVHYTKTICSKISETYYPPLSSWSRASNSRATLNTVAPELHLQCDEGHVISKIIFASYGTPSGGCQNFSVGNCHASTTLDLVTEACVGNNKCSISVTNDVFGDPCRKVVKDLAVEAECSPPLATEEPRDDM
;
A
#
# COMPACT_ATOMS: atom_id res chain seq x y z
N MET A 1 5.90 30.04 -46.25
CA MET A 1 7.10 30.91 -46.22
C MET A 1 7.17 31.53 -44.84
N ALA A 2 8.32 31.36 -44.17
CA ALA A 2 8.74 31.94 -42.88
C ALA A 2 7.71 31.95 -41.72
N ALA A 3 7.72 30.91 -40.89
CA ALA A 3 7.12 30.93 -39.55
C ALA A 3 8.16 31.44 -38.55
N ALA A 4 7.88 32.59 -37.93
CA ALA A 4 8.66 33.12 -36.81
C ALA A 4 8.24 32.40 -35.53
N SER A 5 9.21 31.73 -34.89
CA SER A 5 9.08 31.11 -33.58
C SER A 5 9.25 32.17 -32.48
N LEU A 6 8.24 32.31 -31.61
CA LEU A 6 8.36 33.02 -30.34
C LEU A 6 8.65 31.98 -29.23
N PRO A 7 9.65 32.20 -28.35
CA PRO A 7 9.97 31.30 -27.24
C PRO A 7 9.10 31.59 -26.00
N PRO A 8 8.86 30.60 -25.12
CA PRO A 8 8.20 30.81 -23.84
C PRO A 8 9.16 31.46 -22.81
N PRO A 9 8.64 32.23 -21.83
CA PRO A 9 9.45 32.99 -20.89
C PRO A 9 10.08 32.07 -19.83
N SER A 10 11.42 32.11 -19.75
CA SER A 10 12.21 31.57 -18.66
C SER A 10 12.82 32.72 -17.86
N ARG A 11 12.62 32.72 -16.53
CA ARG A 11 13.53 33.22 -15.47
C ARG A 11 12.79 33.29 -14.13
N TRP A 12 13.06 32.32 -13.27
CA TRP A 12 12.93 32.47 -11.82
C TRP A 12 14.22 33.12 -11.30
N PRO A 13 14.18 34.14 -10.41
CA PRO A 13 15.37 34.63 -9.73
C PRO A 13 15.75 33.68 -8.57
N PRO A 14 17.04 33.57 -8.20
CA PRO A 14 17.46 32.74 -7.07
C PRO A 14 17.02 33.36 -5.73
N PRO A 15 16.72 32.56 -4.69
CA PRO A 15 16.42 33.09 -3.37
C PRO A 15 17.69 33.61 -2.67
N PRO A 16 17.58 34.58 -1.73
CA PRO A 16 18.73 35.13 -1.04
C PRO A 16 19.26 34.16 0.02
N LEU A 17 20.59 34.01 0.09
CA LEU A 17 21.28 33.37 1.22
C LEU A 17 20.87 34.04 2.53
N ARG A 18 20.22 33.28 3.42
CA ARG A 18 20.16 33.60 4.85
C ARG A 18 20.99 32.56 5.61
N LEU A 19 22.11 33.02 6.16
CA LEU A 19 22.80 32.31 7.24
C LEU A 19 21.88 32.28 8.46
N LEU A 20 21.57 31.08 8.97
CA LEU A 20 21.08 30.87 10.33
C LEU A 20 22.00 29.85 11.02
N PRO A 21 22.29 30.04 12.31
CA PRO A 21 23.36 29.33 13.01
C PRO A 21 22.89 27.94 13.44
N LEU A 22 23.76 26.93 13.25
CA LEU A 22 23.60 25.62 13.86
C LEU A 22 23.62 25.78 15.39
N VAL A 23 22.49 25.50 16.04
CA VAL A 23 22.46 25.12 17.46
C VAL A 23 22.32 23.60 17.49
N LEU A 24 23.43 22.92 17.77
CA LEU A 24 23.45 21.49 18.08
C LEU A 24 22.78 21.27 19.44
N LEU A 25 21.55 20.74 19.46
CA LEU A 25 21.04 20.00 20.61
C LEU A 25 21.37 18.52 20.40
N GLY A 26 22.33 18.01 21.18
CA GLY A 26 22.62 16.59 21.25
C GLY A 26 21.56 15.87 22.07
N CYS A 27 20.71 15.09 21.42
CA CYS A 27 19.92 14.05 22.09
C CYS A 27 20.79 12.79 22.25
N LEU A 28 21.23 12.55 23.48
CA LEU A 28 21.82 11.28 23.90
C LEU A 28 20.74 10.19 23.84
N ALA A 29 20.80 9.34 22.83
CA ALA A 29 20.06 8.09 22.79
C ALA A 29 20.57 7.16 23.90
N ALA A 30 19.75 6.95 24.93
CA ALA A 30 19.98 5.90 25.92
C ALA A 30 19.69 4.54 25.28
N SER A 31 20.73 3.92 24.71
CA SER A 31 20.69 2.54 24.25
C SER A 31 21.01 1.60 25.43
N ALA A 32 20.01 0.82 25.85
CA ALA A 32 20.25 -0.41 26.60
C ALA A 32 20.50 -1.54 25.59
N PRO A 33 21.67 -2.20 25.58
CA PRO A 33 21.94 -3.25 24.62
C PRO A 33 21.38 -4.58 25.16
N LEU A 34 20.27 -5.06 24.59
CA LEU A 34 20.03 -6.50 24.59
C LEU A 34 20.97 -7.11 23.54
N ARG A 35 22.08 -7.67 24.02
CA ARG A 35 22.95 -8.57 23.27
C ARG A 35 22.13 -9.75 22.73
N ALA A 36 21.70 -9.67 21.48
CA ALA A 36 21.38 -10.85 20.68
C ALA A 36 22.66 -11.37 20.03
N ALA A 37 22.80 -12.69 20.02
CA ALA A 37 24.04 -13.43 19.81
C ALA A 37 24.73 -13.16 18.45
N GLU A 38 25.98 -12.70 18.53
CA GLU A 38 26.99 -12.83 17.48
C GLU A 38 27.30 -14.32 17.23
N ALA A 39 26.66 -14.94 16.25
CA ALA A 39 27.16 -16.15 15.56
C ALA A 39 26.33 -16.50 14.31
N ALA A 40 26.64 -15.88 13.17
CA ALA A 40 26.57 -16.46 11.82
C ALA A 40 26.89 -15.34 10.80
N GLY A 41 28.11 -15.36 10.23
CA GLY A 41 28.70 -14.27 9.42
C GLY A 41 27.75 -13.50 8.50
N VAL A 42 27.23 -12.40 9.04
CA VAL A 42 26.55 -11.31 8.35
C VAL A 42 27.61 -10.56 7.53
N LEU A 43 27.27 -10.16 6.30
CA LEU A 43 28.10 -9.25 5.50
C LEU A 43 28.45 -8.03 6.37
N ARG A 44 29.73 -7.68 6.48
CA ARG A 44 30.14 -6.56 7.34
C ARG A 44 29.57 -5.26 6.79
N GLN A 45 28.68 -4.65 7.57
CA GLN A 45 28.26 -3.28 7.34
C GLN A 45 29.44 -2.36 7.69
N VAL A 46 29.87 -1.54 6.75
CA VAL A 46 30.99 -0.61 6.93
C VAL A 46 30.36 0.72 7.36
N VAL A 47 29.87 0.81 8.59
CA VAL A 47 29.29 2.08 9.07
C VAL A 47 30.41 3.10 9.22
N ALA A 48 30.59 3.98 8.23
CA ALA A 48 31.32 5.22 8.41
C ALA A 48 30.43 6.18 9.21
N GLY A 49 30.86 6.53 10.43
CA GLY A 49 30.23 7.55 11.26
C GLY A 49 30.15 8.89 10.54
N GLY A 50 29.08 9.64 10.83
CA GLY A 50 28.69 10.85 10.12
C GLY A 50 29.74 11.96 10.01
N GLY A 51 29.58 12.77 8.96
CA GLY A 51 30.36 13.96 8.66
C GLY A 51 30.72 14.01 7.18
N ASP A 52 30.00 14.86 6.43
CA ASP A 52 30.32 15.39 5.10
C ASP A 52 30.56 14.42 3.93
N GLY A 53 29.58 14.36 3.03
CA GLY A 53 29.79 14.55 1.59
C GLY A 53 30.54 13.51 0.75
N ASP A 54 31.15 12.45 1.31
CA ASP A 54 31.86 11.45 0.51
C ASP A 54 31.10 10.12 0.41
N GLY A 55 30.93 9.63 -0.82
CA GLY A 55 30.17 8.43 -1.17
C GLY A 55 30.87 7.14 -0.74
N GLY A 56 30.87 6.89 0.58
CA GLY A 56 31.36 5.68 1.22
C GLY A 56 30.45 4.46 0.95
N ALA A 57 31.07 3.28 0.91
CA ALA A 57 30.37 2.00 0.78
C ALA A 57 29.59 1.67 2.06
N PHE A 58 28.32 1.30 1.96
CA PHE A 58 27.48 0.90 3.10
C PHE A 58 27.80 -0.53 3.56
N PHE A 59 28.14 -1.39 2.61
CA PHE A 59 28.56 -2.78 2.81
C PHE A 59 29.97 -2.96 2.25
N GLU A 60 30.71 -3.94 2.79
CA GLU A 60 31.87 -4.46 2.05
C GLU A 60 31.38 -4.99 0.69
N PRO A 61 31.97 -4.56 -0.45
CA PRO A 61 31.55 -5.03 -1.77
C PRO A 61 31.39 -6.55 -1.84
N PHE A 62 30.25 -7.01 -2.36
CA PHE A 62 29.93 -8.43 -2.41
C PHE A 62 29.21 -8.82 -3.70
N ASN A 63 29.42 -10.05 -4.13
CA ASN A 63 28.75 -10.59 -5.32
C ASN A 63 27.38 -11.17 -4.95
N VAL A 64 26.44 -11.03 -5.88
CA VAL A 64 25.13 -11.68 -5.82
C VAL A 64 25.01 -12.68 -6.95
N THR A 65 24.76 -13.93 -6.60
CA THR A 65 24.47 -15.01 -7.54
C THR A 65 23.25 -15.80 -7.05
N TYR A 66 22.92 -16.90 -7.70
CA TYR A 66 21.85 -17.79 -7.29
C TYR A 66 22.16 -19.22 -7.70
N ASP A 67 21.46 -20.17 -7.08
CA ASP A 67 21.36 -21.54 -7.54
C ASP A 67 19.91 -22.04 -7.41
N HIS A 68 19.71 -23.33 -7.64
CA HIS A 68 18.40 -23.98 -7.55
C HIS A 68 17.67 -23.76 -6.21
N ARG A 69 18.41 -23.43 -5.13
CA ARG A 69 17.85 -23.36 -3.78
C ARG A 69 17.54 -21.93 -3.35
N ALA A 70 18.46 -20.99 -3.58
CA ALA A 70 18.33 -19.62 -3.07
C ALA A 70 19.18 -18.60 -3.82
N VAL A 71 18.90 -17.33 -3.57
CA VAL A 71 19.84 -16.23 -3.83
C VAL A 71 21.05 -16.38 -2.90
N ILE A 72 22.24 -16.15 -3.44
CA ILE A 72 23.53 -16.28 -2.78
C ILE A 72 24.14 -14.88 -2.63
N LEU A 73 24.29 -14.41 -1.40
CA LEU A 73 24.88 -13.11 -1.06
C LEU A 73 26.27 -13.34 -0.48
N GLY A 74 27.32 -12.84 -1.14
CA GLY A 74 28.71 -12.98 -0.65
C GLY A 74 29.13 -14.44 -0.46
N GLY A 75 28.65 -15.35 -1.32
CA GLY A 75 28.94 -16.79 -1.25
C GLY A 75 28.07 -17.58 -0.28
N LYS A 76 27.04 -17.00 0.33
CA LYS A 76 26.11 -17.69 1.24
C LYS A 76 24.68 -17.64 0.75
N ARG A 77 24.02 -18.79 0.66
CA ARG A 77 22.56 -18.89 0.49
C ARG A 77 21.85 -18.20 1.65
N ARG A 78 20.73 -17.52 1.37
CA ARG A 78 19.90 -16.83 2.37
C ARG A 78 18.43 -17.15 2.17
N MET A 79 17.68 -17.20 3.26
CA MET A 79 16.20 -17.20 3.23
C MET A 79 15.73 -15.78 3.46
N LEU A 80 15.35 -15.06 2.41
CA LEU A 80 15.15 -13.61 2.43
C LEU A 80 13.68 -13.24 2.59
N VAL A 81 13.36 -12.46 3.62
CA VAL A 81 12.06 -11.80 3.75
C VAL A 81 12.17 -10.39 3.18
N SER A 82 11.25 -10.01 2.32
CA SER A 82 11.22 -8.71 1.65
C SER A 82 9.95 -7.93 1.99
N ALA A 83 10.08 -6.62 2.11
CA ALA A 83 9.00 -5.70 2.42
C ALA A 83 8.79 -4.71 1.26
N GLY A 84 7.63 -4.76 0.62
CA GLY A 84 7.23 -3.81 -0.42
C GLY A 84 6.90 -2.44 0.18
N LEU A 85 7.62 -1.41 -0.27
CA LEU A 85 7.47 -0.02 0.16
C LEU A 85 7.74 0.92 -1.02
N HIS A 86 6.72 1.61 -1.51
CA HIS A 86 6.86 2.55 -2.63
C HIS A 86 7.22 3.96 -2.14
N TYR A 87 8.44 4.41 -2.45
CA TYR A 87 8.96 5.70 -1.98
C TYR A 87 8.04 6.91 -2.30
N PRO A 88 7.34 7.03 -3.45
CA PRO A 88 6.48 8.19 -3.71
C PRO A 88 5.11 8.16 -3.03
N ARG A 89 4.76 7.05 -2.36
CA ARG A 89 3.53 6.92 -1.55
C ARG A 89 3.73 7.32 -0.08
N ALA A 90 4.94 7.73 0.26
CA ALA A 90 5.31 8.36 1.52
C ALA A 90 6.14 9.61 1.25
N THR A 91 6.33 10.45 2.25
CA THR A 91 7.25 11.58 2.17
C THR A 91 8.67 11.16 2.55
N PRO A 92 9.68 11.95 2.16
CA PRO A 92 11.07 11.71 2.57
C PRO A 92 11.30 11.64 4.08
N GLU A 93 10.47 12.34 4.86
CA GLU A 93 10.53 12.42 6.32
C GLU A 93 9.98 11.14 6.97
N MET A 94 9.00 10.48 6.34
CA MET A 94 8.45 9.20 6.79
C MET A 94 9.40 8.02 6.53
N TRP A 95 10.19 8.05 5.45
CA TRP A 95 11.00 6.90 5.01
C TRP A 95 11.87 6.27 6.10
N PRO A 96 12.65 7.02 6.91
CA PRO A 96 13.49 6.42 7.94
C PRO A 96 12.68 5.58 8.95
N SER A 97 11.54 6.09 9.43
CA SER A 97 10.68 5.38 10.38
C SER A 97 10.06 4.13 9.74
N LEU A 98 9.60 4.23 8.49
CA LEU A 98 9.01 3.10 7.77
C LEU A 98 10.04 1.99 7.53
N ILE A 99 11.24 2.33 7.08
CA ILE A 99 12.33 1.37 6.83
C ILE A 99 12.75 0.70 8.15
N ALA A 100 12.86 1.46 9.25
CA ALA A 100 13.17 0.90 10.56
C ALA A 100 12.09 -0.09 11.04
N LYS A 101 10.80 0.22 10.83
CA LYS A 101 9.68 -0.68 11.15
C LYS A 101 9.69 -1.95 10.28
N CYS A 102 10.08 -1.86 9.01
CA CYS A 102 10.30 -3.05 8.16
C CYS A 102 11.41 -3.94 8.72
N LYS A 103 12.56 -3.37 9.10
CA LYS A 103 13.67 -4.12 9.70
C LYS A 103 13.29 -4.74 11.03
N GLU A 104 12.63 -3.98 11.91
CA GLU A 104 12.16 -4.49 13.19
C GLU A 104 11.13 -5.62 13.00
N GLY A 105 10.33 -5.51 11.95
CA GLY A 105 9.41 -6.54 11.50
C GLY A 105 10.08 -7.79 10.92
N GLY A 106 11.40 -7.81 10.75
CA GLY A 106 12.17 -8.98 10.31
C GLY A 106 12.48 -9.03 8.81
N ALA A 107 12.27 -7.93 8.07
CA ALA A 107 12.67 -7.85 6.67
C ALA A 107 14.21 -7.85 6.52
N ASP A 108 14.71 -8.54 5.49
CA ASP A 108 16.10 -8.44 5.02
C ASP A 108 16.22 -7.48 3.82
N VAL A 109 15.14 -7.31 3.06
CA VAL A 109 15.10 -6.60 1.77
C VAL A 109 13.94 -5.62 1.76
N ILE A 110 14.15 -4.44 1.18
CA ILE A 110 13.07 -3.54 0.76
C ILE A 110 12.87 -3.72 -0.75
N GLU A 111 11.63 -3.84 -1.20
CA GLU A 111 11.28 -3.88 -2.62
C GLU A 111 10.52 -2.60 -3.01
N THR A 112 10.88 -1.99 -4.14
CA THR A 112 10.14 -0.85 -4.69
C THR A 112 10.15 -0.85 -6.21
N TYR A 113 9.05 -0.42 -6.82
CA TYR A 113 9.02 -0.03 -8.23
C TYR A 113 9.73 1.30 -8.48
N ILE A 114 10.11 1.55 -9.74
CA ILE A 114 10.39 2.88 -10.28
C ILE A 114 9.16 3.41 -11.04
N PHE A 115 8.80 4.67 -10.82
CA PHE A 115 7.60 5.28 -11.41
C PHE A 115 7.99 6.27 -12.52
N TRP A 116 8.08 5.78 -13.77
CA TRP A 116 8.61 6.57 -14.90
C TRP A 116 7.85 7.88 -15.13
N ASN A 117 6.52 7.88 -15.05
CA ASN A 117 5.71 9.09 -15.25
C ASN A 117 6.04 10.22 -14.26
N GLY A 118 6.39 9.89 -13.02
CA GLY A 118 6.82 10.86 -12.01
C GLY A 118 8.27 11.31 -12.21
N HIS A 119 9.13 10.42 -12.72
CA HIS A 119 10.52 10.75 -13.00
C HIS A 119 10.74 11.46 -14.32
N GLU A 120 9.84 11.37 -15.29
CA GLU A 120 9.94 12.03 -16.59
C GLU A 120 8.57 12.62 -17.00
N PRO A 121 8.06 13.64 -16.27
CA PRO A 121 6.74 14.23 -16.51
C PRO A 121 6.61 14.83 -17.93
N ALA A 122 7.73 15.25 -18.52
CA ALA A 122 7.83 15.63 -19.93
C ALA A 122 9.08 14.99 -20.55
N LYS A 123 9.01 14.64 -21.83
CA LYS A 123 10.11 13.95 -22.53
C LYS A 123 11.44 14.71 -22.38
N GLY A 124 12.45 14.02 -21.85
CA GLY A 124 13.79 14.54 -21.58
C GLY A 124 13.91 15.42 -20.33
N GLN A 125 12.83 15.67 -19.60
CA GLN A 125 12.83 16.46 -18.36
C GLN A 125 12.66 15.53 -17.16
N TYR A 126 13.75 15.29 -16.46
CA TYR A 126 13.77 14.35 -15.35
C TYR A 126 13.60 15.00 -13.98
N TYR A 127 12.94 14.30 -13.06
CA TYR A 127 12.71 14.71 -11.68
C TYR A 127 13.07 13.60 -10.70
N PHE A 128 14.00 13.90 -9.78
CA PHE A 128 14.51 12.97 -8.75
C PHE A 128 14.61 13.67 -7.38
N GLU A 129 13.72 14.63 -7.11
CA GLU A 129 13.70 15.39 -5.86
C GLU A 129 12.46 15.05 -5.01
N GLY A 130 12.44 15.51 -3.76
CA GLY A 130 11.32 15.29 -2.84
C GLY A 130 10.97 13.82 -2.70
N ARG A 131 9.68 13.47 -2.78
CA ARG A 131 9.22 12.07 -2.70
C ARG A 131 9.60 11.20 -3.90
N PHE A 132 10.23 11.77 -4.93
CA PHE A 132 10.78 11.02 -6.08
C PHE A 132 12.32 10.90 -6.00
N ASP A 133 12.96 11.23 -4.88
CA ASP A 133 14.39 10.99 -4.67
C ASP A 133 14.69 9.53 -4.33
N ILE A 134 14.71 8.68 -5.36
CA ILE A 134 15.04 7.25 -5.24
C ILE A 134 16.46 7.02 -4.71
N VAL A 135 17.42 7.90 -4.99
CA VAL A 135 18.80 7.74 -4.53
C VAL A 135 18.86 7.91 -3.02
N LYS A 136 18.24 8.96 -2.47
CA LYS A 136 18.11 9.15 -1.02
C LYS A 136 17.39 7.98 -0.37
N PHE A 137 16.29 7.51 -0.96
CA PHE A 137 15.57 6.33 -0.45
C PHE A 137 16.47 5.09 -0.39
N ALA A 138 17.18 4.75 -1.47
CA ALA A 138 18.09 3.60 -1.52
C ALA A 138 19.23 3.73 -0.49
N LYS A 139 19.79 4.93 -0.30
CA LYS A 139 20.81 5.20 0.72
C LYS A 139 20.27 5.01 2.15
N LEU A 140 19.03 5.39 2.42
CA LEU A 140 18.38 5.16 3.72
C LEU A 140 18.17 3.66 3.98
N VAL A 141 17.74 2.89 2.97
CA VAL A 141 17.64 1.42 3.06
C VAL A 141 19.00 0.81 3.43
N ALA A 142 20.07 1.25 2.76
CA ALA A 142 21.43 0.79 3.03
C ALA A 142 21.95 1.20 4.42
N ALA A 143 21.65 2.42 4.86
CA ALA A 143 22.02 2.92 6.17
C ALA A 143 21.38 2.11 7.30
N GLU A 144 20.14 1.66 7.10
CA GLU A 144 19.44 0.76 8.01
C GLU A 144 19.95 -0.69 7.93
N GLY A 145 20.88 -1.01 7.02
CA GLY A 145 21.48 -2.33 6.88
C GLY A 145 20.59 -3.35 6.16
N LEU A 146 19.59 -2.89 5.42
CA LEU A 146 18.74 -3.71 4.56
C LEU A 146 19.26 -3.75 3.13
N PHE A 147 18.92 -4.81 2.40
CA PHE A 147 19.15 -4.88 0.96
C PHE A 147 17.99 -4.23 0.19
N LEU A 148 18.21 -3.98 -1.10
CA LEU A 148 17.22 -3.41 -2.01
C LEU A 148 16.98 -4.33 -3.21
N PHE A 149 15.70 -4.60 -3.48
CA PHE A 149 15.24 -5.18 -4.73
C PHE A 149 14.55 -4.08 -5.56
N LEU A 150 15.22 -3.63 -6.62
CA LEU A 150 14.78 -2.51 -7.44
C LEU A 150 13.97 -2.95 -8.66
N ARG A 151 12.64 -2.80 -8.63
CA ARG A 151 11.77 -3.17 -9.75
C ARG A 151 11.68 -2.02 -10.75
N ILE A 152 12.65 -1.96 -11.67
CA ILE A 152 12.80 -0.84 -12.59
C ILE A 152 11.62 -0.73 -13.55
N GLY A 153 11.05 -1.84 -14.02
CA GLY A 153 9.92 -1.84 -14.96
C GLY A 153 10.38 -1.63 -16.42
N PRO A 154 10.02 -0.53 -17.10
CA PRO A 154 9.44 0.70 -16.55
C PRO A 154 7.91 0.73 -16.51
N TYR A 155 7.26 -0.30 -17.06
CA TYR A 155 5.88 -0.61 -16.69
C TYR A 155 5.87 -1.21 -15.27
N ALA A 156 5.15 -0.55 -14.36
CA ALA A 156 5.07 -0.94 -12.95
C ALA A 156 3.72 -1.59 -12.58
N CYS A 157 2.65 -1.37 -13.36
CA CYS A 157 1.27 -1.60 -12.90
C CYS A 157 0.99 -0.82 -11.61
N ALA A 158 1.23 -1.45 -10.46
CA ALA A 158 1.28 -0.89 -9.12
C ALA A 158 0.05 -0.13 -8.64
N GLU A 159 -1.10 -0.36 -9.28
CA GLU A 159 -2.29 0.49 -9.18
C GLU A 159 -1.99 1.98 -9.41
N TRP A 160 -0.96 2.23 -10.22
CA TRP A 160 -0.39 3.54 -10.47
C TRP A 160 -0.84 4.08 -11.83
N ASN A 161 -1.00 5.39 -11.93
CA ASN A 161 -1.53 6.10 -13.08
C ASN A 161 -0.79 5.65 -14.34
N PHE A 162 -1.56 5.15 -15.31
CA PHE A 162 -1.05 4.66 -16.59
C PHE A 162 0.01 3.54 -16.49
N GLY A 163 0.01 2.79 -15.38
CA GLY A 163 0.95 1.71 -15.10
C GLY A 163 2.39 2.20 -14.92
N GLY A 164 2.57 3.49 -14.62
CA GLY A 164 3.87 4.14 -14.53
C GLY A 164 4.36 4.78 -15.83
N PHE A 165 3.67 4.60 -16.97
CA PHE A 165 4.09 5.25 -18.22
C PHE A 165 3.80 6.75 -18.22
N PRO A 166 4.72 7.59 -18.73
CA PRO A 166 4.40 8.98 -18.97
C PRO A 166 3.41 9.11 -20.14
N VAL A 167 2.44 10.01 -20.03
CA VAL A 167 1.38 10.17 -21.05
C VAL A 167 1.92 10.65 -22.40
N TRP A 168 2.99 11.45 -22.41
CA TRP A 168 3.64 11.88 -23.66
C TRP A 168 4.19 10.72 -24.50
N LEU A 169 4.45 9.54 -23.91
CA LEU A 169 4.94 8.37 -24.64
C LEU A 169 3.94 7.93 -25.70
N ARG A 170 2.64 8.07 -25.42
CA ARG A 170 1.53 7.74 -26.34
C ARG A 170 1.51 8.63 -27.59
N ASP A 171 2.05 9.84 -27.51
CA ASP A 171 2.02 10.78 -28.62
C ASP A 171 3.14 10.54 -29.65
N ILE A 172 4.02 9.58 -29.39
CA ILE A 172 5.09 9.24 -30.33
C ILE A 172 4.48 8.57 -31.58
N PRO A 173 4.79 9.07 -32.80
CA PRO A 173 4.24 8.49 -34.01
C PRO A 173 4.56 6.99 -34.15
N GLY A 174 3.52 6.19 -34.35
CA GLY A 174 3.65 4.73 -34.53
C GLY A 174 3.98 3.96 -33.24
N ILE A 175 3.86 4.58 -32.06
CA ILE A 175 4.07 3.92 -30.78
C ILE A 175 3.02 2.81 -30.56
N GLU A 176 3.47 1.70 -29.98
CA GLU A 176 2.61 0.67 -29.42
C GLU A 176 3.31 0.13 -28.18
N PHE A 177 2.62 0.14 -27.03
CA PHE A 177 3.29 -0.16 -25.77
C PHE A 177 3.54 -1.65 -25.61
N ARG A 178 4.65 -1.98 -24.94
CA ARG A 178 4.95 -3.34 -24.45
C ARG A 178 4.89 -4.40 -25.56
N THR A 179 5.37 -4.06 -26.75
CA THR A 179 5.47 -4.97 -27.88
C THR A 179 6.72 -4.66 -28.68
N ASP A 180 6.97 -5.44 -29.73
CA ASP A 180 8.14 -5.31 -30.61
C ASP A 180 7.97 -4.11 -31.54
N ASN A 181 8.08 -2.92 -30.94
CA ASN A 181 7.84 -1.62 -31.53
C ASN A 181 9.09 -0.74 -31.29
N GLU A 182 9.78 -0.34 -32.36
CA GLU A 182 11.06 0.39 -32.25
C GLU A 182 10.96 1.70 -31.45
N PRO A 183 9.95 2.58 -31.67
CA PRO A 183 9.80 3.77 -30.84
C PRO A 183 9.66 3.45 -29.34
N TYR A 184 8.85 2.45 -28.98
CA TYR A 184 8.66 2.06 -27.58
C TYR A 184 9.94 1.48 -26.97
N LYS A 185 10.60 0.57 -27.70
CA LYS A 185 11.86 -0.05 -27.28
C LYS A 185 12.95 1.00 -27.03
N ALA A 186 13.05 2.01 -27.89
CA ALA A 186 14.03 3.08 -27.75
C ALA A 186 13.81 3.91 -26.47
N GLU A 187 12.57 4.32 -26.19
CA GLU A 187 12.24 5.10 -24.99
C GLU A 187 12.39 4.27 -23.70
N MET A 188 11.92 3.02 -23.71
CA MET A 188 12.10 2.10 -22.59
C MET A 188 13.59 1.88 -22.30
N GLN A 189 14.40 1.60 -23.33
CA GLN A 189 15.84 1.41 -23.16
C GLN A 189 16.52 2.68 -22.63
N SER A 190 16.15 3.86 -23.15
CA SER A 190 16.68 5.15 -22.69
C SER A 190 16.43 5.34 -21.18
N PHE A 191 15.18 5.15 -20.73
CA PHE A 191 14.83 5.33 -19.33
C PHE A 191 15.47 4.28 -18.41
N VAL A 192 15.41 2.99 -18.77
CA VAL A 192 16.02 1.91 -17.97
C VAL A 192 17.53 2.11 -17.87
N THR A 193 18.20 2.46 -18.96
CA THR A 193 19.64 2.75 -18.97
C THR A 193 19.96 3.93 -18.05
N LYS A 194 19.13 4.98 -18.07
CA LYS A 194 19.31 6.14 -17.19
C LYS A 194 19.24 5.76 -15.72
N ILE A 195 18.22 4.99 -15.33
CA ILE A 195 18.07 4.53 -13.93
C ILE A 195 19.28 3.69 -13.52
N VAL A 196 19.68 2.72 -14.35
CA VAL A 196 20.87 1.89 -14.06
C VAL A 196 22.14 2.72 -13.93
N ASN A 197 22.35 3.72 -14.80
CA ASN A 197 23.51 4.60 -14.71
C ASN A 197 23.52 5.42 -13.42
N ILE A 198 22.38 5.99 -13.01
CA ILE A 198 22.26 6.69 -11.72
C ILE A 198 22.64 5.74 -10.57
N MET A 199 22.11 4.51 -10.56
CA MET A 199 22.44 3.54 -9.50
C MET A 199 23.93 3.15 -9.50
N LYS A 200 24.57 3.05 -10.67
CA LYS A 200 26.01 2.80 -10.79
C LYS A 200 26.86 3.98 -10.32
N GLU A 201 26.52 5.20 -10.73
CA GLU A 201 27.21 6.43 -10.37
C GLU A 201 27.17 6.65 -8.85
N GLU A 202 26.03 6.37 -8.24
CA GLU A 202 25.81 6.46 -6.79
C GLU A 202 26.31 5.24 -6.00
N LYS A 203 26.99 4.29 -6.67
CA LYS A 203 27.55 3.06 -6.08
C LYS A 203 26.52 2.21 -5.31
N LEU A 204 25.29 2.14 -5.82
CA LEU A 204 24.18 1.48 -5.13
C LEU A 204 24.09 -0.03 -5.42
N TYR A 205 24.85 -0.56 -6.38
CA TYR A 205 24.95 -2.01 -6.59
C TYR A 205 25.84 -2.68 -5.53
N SER A 206 25.48 -3.91 -5.13
CA SER A 206 26.18 -4.70 -4.11
C SER A 206 27.70 -4.87 -4.34
N TRP A 207 28.13 -5.07 -5.58
CA TRP A 207 29.57 -5.15 -5.91
C TRP A 207 30.30 -3.80 -5.82
N GLN A 208 29.57 -2.70 -5.67
CA GLN A 208 30.10 -1.36 -5.36
C GLN A 208 29.98 -1.02 -3.87
N GLY A 209 29.43 -1.93 -3.05
CA GLY A 209 29.15 -1.71 -1.62
C GLY A 209 27.79 -1.10 -1.32
N GLY A 210 26.87 -1.07 -2.30
CA GLY A 210 25.50 -0.59 -2.14
C GLY A 210 24.49 -1.69 -1.78
N PRO A 211 23.21 -1.34 -1.59
CA PRO A 211 22.18 -2.28 -1.12
C PRO A 211 21.55 -3.14 -2.23
N ILE A 212 21.68 -2.78 -3.53
CA ILE A 212 20.93 -3.43 -4.60
C ILE A 212 21.45 -4.86 -4.84
N ILE A 213 20.58 -5.84 -4.60
CA ILE A 213 20.88 -7.28 -4.78
C ILE A 213 20.10 -7.94 -5.92
N LEU A 214 18.94 -7.39 -6.28
CA LEU A 214 18.08 -7.87 -7.36
C LEU A 214 17.46 -6.66 -8.07
N GLN A 215 17.04 -6.87 -9.31
CA GLN A 215 16.30 -5.87 -10.07
C GLN A 215 15.39 -6.52 -11.11
N GLN A 216 14.29 -5.84 -11.45
CA GLN A 216 13.28 -6.37 -12.35
C GLN A 216 13.17 -5.53 -13.63
N ILE A 217 13.06 -6.22 -14.77
CA ILE A 217 12.65 -5.63 -16.05
C ILE A 217 11.22 -6.08 -16.36
N GLU A 218 10.42 -5.17 -16.93
CA GLU A 218 8.98 -5.37 -17.15
C GLU A 218 8.19 -5.68 -15.86
N ASN A 219 6.88 -5.86 -15.99
CA ASN A 219 6.03 -6.33 -14.91
C ASN A 219 4.85 -7.16 -15.42
N GLU A 220 4.75 -8.41 -14.95
CA GLU A 220 3.69 -9.36 -15.30
C GLU A 220 3.39 -9.50 -16.80
N TYR A 221 4.42 -9.37 -17.64
CA TYR A 221 4.24 -9.33 -19.09
C TYR A 221 3.68 -10.63 -19.66
N GLY A 222 4.01 -11.77 -19.04
CA GLY A 222 3.48 -13.08 -19.44
C GLY A 222 1.94 -13.17 -19.39
N ASN A 223 1.27 -12.37 -18.55
CA ASN A 223 -0.20 -12.32 -18.51
C ASN A 223 -0.84 -11.74 -19.79
N ILE A 224 -0.08 -10.93 -20.54
CA ILE A 224 -0.59 -10.18 -21.70
C ILE A 224 0.20 -10.42 -22.99
N GLN A 225 1.35 -11.10 -22.92
CA GLN A 225 2.22 -11.42 -24.05
C GLN A 225 1.46 -11.99 -25.26
N ASP A 226 0.54 -12.93 -25.03
CA ASP A 226 -0.21 -13.60 -26.09
C ASP A 226 -1.12 -12.64 -26.87
N ARG A 227 -1.51 -11.50 -26.29
CA ARG A 227 -2.29 -10.47 -26.99
C ARG A 227 -1.52 -9.79 -28.12
N TYR A 228 -0.18 -9.83 -28.07
CA TYR A 228 0.70 -9.32 -29.11
C TYR A 228 1.25 -10.42 -30.03
N GLY A 229 0.87 -11.69 -29.80
CA GLY A 229 1.33 -12.83 -30.59
C GLY A 229 2.86 -12.93 -30.66
N GLN A 230 3.40 -13.09 -31.87
CA GLN A 230 4.86 -13.22 -32.05
C GLN A 230 5.64 -11.94 -31.76
N ALA A 231 5.01 -10.77 -31.89
CA ALA A 231 5.65 -9.52 -31.51
C ALA A 231 5.90 -9.47 -30.00
N GLY A 232 4.96 -9.98 -29.19
CA GLY A 232 5.16 -10.04 -27.74
C GLY A 232 6.33 -10.92 -27.33
N LYS A 233 6.50 -12.08 -27.97
CA LYS A 233 7.66 -12.97 -27.74
C LYS A 233 9.00 -12.32 -28.10
N ARG A 234 9.07 -11.63 -29.25
CA ARG A 234 10.29 -10.92 -29.66
C ARG A 234 10.62 -9.77 -28.72
N TYR A 235 9.60 -9.04 -28.27
CA TYR A 235 9.75 -7.99 -27.28
C TYR A 235 10.25 -8.51 -25.93
N MET A 236 9.66 -9.58 -25.40
CA MET A 236 10.09 -10.18 -24.13
C MET A 236 11.59 -10.57 -24.21
N LEU A 237 11.99 -11.24 -25.29
CA LEU A 237 13.39 -11.61 -25.52
C LEU A 237 14.29 -10.38 -25.63
N TRP A 238 13.85 -9.34 -26.35
CA TRP A 238 14.58 -8.08 -26.45
C TRP A 238 14.72 -7.39 -25.09
N ALA A 239 13.66 -7.32 -24.29
CA ALA A 239 13.67 -6.66 -22.98
C ALA A 239 14.64 -7.35 -22.02
N ALA A 240 14.61 -8.69 -21.99
CA ALA A 240 15.56 -9.49 -21.24
C ALA A 240 17.02 -9.28 -21.72
N GLN A 241 17.27 -9.28 -23.03
CA GLN A 241 18.60 -9.06 -23.58
C GLN A 241 19.13 -7.64 -23.34
N MET A 242 18.27 -6.62 -23.48
CA MET A 242 18.58 -5.23 -23.19
C MET A 242 18.97 -5.06 -21.73
N ALA A 243 18.19 -5.64 -20.80
CA ALA A 243 18.47 -5.60 -19.37
C ALA A 243 19.82 -6.28 -19.03
N LEU A 244 20.08 -7.47 -19.57
CA LEU A 244 21.35 -8.19 -19.38
C LEU A 244 22.55 -7.40 -19.94
N ALA A 245 22.38 -6.73 -21.09
CA ALA A 245 23.43 -5.95 -21.72
C ALA A 245 23.86 -4.69 -20.91
N LEU A 246 23.06 -4.27 -19.93
CA LEU A 246 23.43 -3.17 -19.03
C LEU A 246 24.51 -3.54 -18.01
N ASP A 247 24.89 -4.81 -17.91
CA ASP A 247 26.00 -5.34 -17.10
C ASP A 247 26.05 -4.74 -15.68
N THR A 248 25.02 -5.03 -14.92
CA THR A 248 24.76 -4.47 -13.59
C THR A 248 25.42 -5.27 -12.47
N GLY A 249 25.96 -6.46 -12.77
CA GLY A 249 26.61 -7.34 -11.79
C GLY A 249 25.66 -8.02 -10.79
N VAL A 250 24.34 -7.85 -10.93
CA VAL A 250 23.31 -8.49 -10.08
C VAL A 250 22.23 -9.17 -10.92
N PRO A 251 21.55 -10.22 -10.42
CA PRO A 251 20.53 -10.94 -11.18
C PRO A 251 19.34 -10.06 -11.59
N TRP A 252 18.78 -10.37 -12.75
CA TRP A 252 17.55 -9.78 -13.26
C TRP A 252 16.36 -10.73 -13.04
N VAL A 253 15.21 -10.13 -12.76
CA VAL A 253 13.94 -10.80 -12.48
C VAL A 253 12.89 -10.40 -13.52
N MET A 254 11.95 -11.31 -13.82
CA MET A 254 10.67 -11.02 -14.48
C MET A 254 9.54 -11.78 -13.78
N CYS A 255 8.61 -11.06 -13.16
CA CYS A 255 7.45 -11.69 -12.51
C CYS A 255 6.40 -12.16 -13.52
N ARG A 256 5.74 -13.29 -13.20
CA ARG A 256 4.72 -13.93 -14.05
C ARG A 256 5.17 -14.17 -15.50
N GLN A 257 6.45 -14.51 -15.72
CA GLN A 257 7.02 -14.71 -17.05
C GLN A 257 7.56 -16.15 -17.22
N THR A 258 6.69 -17.09 -17.53
CA THR A 258 7.04 -18.53 -17.56
C THR A 258 8.07 -18.90 -18.65
N ASP A 259 8.18 -18.13 -19.72
CA ASP A 259 9.16 -18.32 -20.80
C ASP A 259 10.35 -17.35 -20.73
N ALA A 260 10.64 -16.76 -19.55
CA ALA A 260 11.83 -15.94 -19.34
C ALA A 260 13.12 -16.71 -19.66
N PRO A 261 14.14 -16.08 -20.30
CA PRO A 261 15.43 -16.72 -20.59
C PRO A 261 16.13 -17.30 -19.36
N GLU A 262 17.06 -18.25 -19.55
CA GLU A 262 17.73 -18.95 -18.44
C GLU A 262 18.45 -18.00 -17.45
N GLN A 263 18.97 -16.88 -17.94
CA GLN A 263 19.68 -15.87 -17.14
C GLN A 263 18.75 -14.92 -16.36
N ILE A 264 17.44 -14.97 -16.62
CA ILE A 264 16.42 -14.14 -15.96
C ILE A 264 15.62 -15.01 -14.99
N LEU A 265 15.49 -14.59 -13.75
CA LEU A 265 14.71 -15.28 -12.74
C LEU A 265 13.21 -15.04 -12.99
N ASP A 266 12.45 -16.09 -13.31
CA ASP A 266 10.99 -16.02 -13.37
C ASP A 266 10.38 -16.24 -11.99
N THR A 267 9.41 -15.41 -11.62
CA THR A 267 8.86 -15.36 -10.25
C THR A 267 7.34 -15.37 -10.21
N CYS A 268 6.80 -15.57 -9.01
CA CYS A 268 5.37 -15.65 -8.75
C CYS A 268 4.84 -14.40 -8.05
N ASN A 269 3.60 -14.03 -8.38
CA ASN A 269 2.80 -12.99 -7.73
C ASN A 269 1.42 -13.57 -7.47
N ALA A 270 0.97 -13.74 -6.24
CA ALA A 270 -0.34 -14.30 -5.93
C ALA A 270 -0.66 -14.11 -4.44
N PHE A 271 -1.86 -14.51 -4.01
CA PHE A 271 -2.12 -14.77 -2.59
C PHE A 271 -1.36 -16.01 -2.07
N TYR A 272 -1.06 -16.98 -2.94
CA TYR A 272 -0.33 -18.21 -2.60
C TYR A 272 0.61 -18.61 -3.74
N CYS A 273 1.89 -18.77 -3.45
CA CYS A 273 2.89 -19.26 -4.40
C CYS A 273 3.59 -20.55 -3.92
N ASP A 274 3.04 -21.27 -2.96
CA ASP A 274 3.59 -22.54 -2.45
C ASP A 274 3.55 -23.69 -3.49
N GLY A 275 2.79 -23.52 -4.58
CA GLY A 275 2.79 -24.41 -5.74
C GLY A 275 3.67 -23.96 -6.91
N PHE A 276 4.25 -22.76 -6.86
CA PHE A 276 5.05 -22.22 -7.95
C PHE A 276 6.38 -22.98 -8.10
N LYS A 277 6.81 -23.16 -9.36
CA LYS A 277 8.12 -23.69 -9.71
C LYS A 277 8.70 -22.81 -10.83
N PRO A 278 9.96 -22.38 -10.72
CA PRO A 278 10.60 -21.64 -11.79
C PRO A 278 10.75 -22.52 -13.04
N ASN A 279 10.95 -21.87 -14.18
CA ASN A 279 11.00 -22.54 -15.48
C ASN A 279 12.28 -23.38 -15.72
N SER A 280 13.25 -23.31 -14.80
CA SER A 280 14.48 -24.09 -14.79
C SER A 280 14.82 -24.52 -13.37
N TYR A 281 15.36 -25.74 -13.22
CA TYR A 281 15.81 -26.25 -11.91
C TYR A 281 16.93 -25.39 -11.33
N ASN A 282 17.75 -24.71 -12.14
CA ASN A 282 18.89 -23.93 -11.64
C ASN A 282 18.49 -22.59 -10.99
N LYS A 283 17.20 -22.23 -11.03
CA LYS A 283 16.67 -20.97 -10.50
C LYS A 283 16.04 -21.21 -9.12
N PRO A 284 16.19 -20.27 -8.17
CA PRO A 284 15.52 -20.36 -6.89
C PRO A 284 14.02 -20.04 -7.04
N THR A 285 13.20 -20.60 -6.15
CA THR A 285 11.78 -20.24 -6.05
C THR A 285 11.64 -18.91 -5.30
N ILE A 286 11.12 -17.89 -6.00
CA ILE A 286 10.95 -16.52 -5.53
C ILE A 286 9.49 -16.07 -5.71
N TRP A 287 8.96 -15.41 -4.68
CA TRP A 287 7.63 -14.82 -4.65
C TRP A 287 7.75 -13.29 -4.50
N THR A 288 7.53 -12.57 -5.60
CA THR A 288 7.77 -11.12 -5.68
C THR A 288 6.58 -10.27 -5.25
N GLU A 289 5.36 -10.82 -5.25
CA GLU A 289 4.19 -10.15 -4.68
C GLU A 289 3.30 -11.14 -3.93
N ASP A 290 3.51 -11.24 -2.62
CA ASP A 290 2.54 -11.81 -1.68
C ASP A 290 1.52 -10.76 -1.32
N TRP A 291 0.34 -10.89 -1.92
CA TRP A 291 -0.76 -9.95 -1.71
C TRP A 291 -1.35 -10.14 -0.32
N ASP A 292 -0.80 -9.47 0.67
CA ASP A 292 -1.20 -9.56 2.08
C ASP A 292 -2.43 -8.70 2.42
N GLY A 293 -3.05 -8.14 1.40
CA GLY A 293 -4.37 -7.52 1.37
C GLY A 293 -4.75 -7.21 -0.07
N TRP A 294 -5.38 -6.07 -0.34
CA TRP A 294 -5.73 -5.67 -1.71
C TRP A 294 -5.99 -4.16 -1.81
N TYR A 295 -5.92 -3.61 -3.02
CA TYR A 295 -6.23 -2.21 -3.29
C TYR A 295 -7.76 -1.93 -3.27
N ALA A 296 -8.14 -0.65 -3.29
CA ALA A 296 -9.54 -0.24 -3.28
C ALA A 296 -9.88 0.78 -4.38
N ASP A 297 -11.05 0.59 -4.97
CA ASP A 297 -11.62 1.48 -5.98
C ASP A 297 -12.80 2.28 -5.42
N TRP A 298 -12.98 3.51 -5.92
CA TRP A 298 -14.12 4.36 -5.58
C TRP A 298 -15.46 3.65 -5.81
N GLY A 299 -16.25 3.51 -4.75
CA GLY A 299 -17.57 2.89 -4.79
C GLY A 299 -17.56 1.39 -4.53
N GLU A 300 -16.41 0.79 -4.23
CA GLU A 300 -16.30 -0.62 -3.85
C GLU A 300 -16.11 -0.79 -2.33
N PRO A 301 -16.47 -1.96 -1.76
CA PRO A 301 -16.15 -2.30 -0.37
C PRO A 301 -14.64 -2.47 -0.16
N LEU A 302 -14.17 -2.30 1.07
CA LEU A 302 -12.74 -2.37 1.39
C LEU A 302 -12.30 -3.81 1.70
N PRO A 303 -11.33 -4.36 0.95
CA PRO A 303 -10.79 -5.70 1.19
C PRO A 303 -9.83 -5.73 2.38
N HIS A 304 -9.78 -6.87 3.07
CA HIS A 304 -8.88 -7.17 4.19
C HIS A 304 -8.45 -8.63 4.12
N ARG A 305 -7.19 -8.96 4.42
CA ARG A 305 -6.69 -10.34 4.48
C ARG A 305 -6.23 -10.67 5.90
N PRO A 306 -6.79 -11.73 6.52
CA PRO A 306 -6.39 -12.14 7.87
C PRO A 306 -4.90 -12.38 8.03
N ALA A 307 -4.33 -11.94 9.16
CA ALA A 307 -2.94 -12.17 9.52
C ALA A 307 -2.57 -13.66 9.53
N GLN A 308 -3.50 -14.51 9.98
CA GLN A 308 -3.29 -15.96 10.06
C GLN A 308 -3.18 -16.61 8.67
N ASP A 309 -3.96 -16.13 7.69
CA ASP A 309 -3.89 -16.64 6.32
C ASP A 309 -2.61 -16.17 5.62
N SER A 310 -2.25 -14.90 5.81
CA SER A 310 -0.98 -14.37 5.29
C SER A 310 0.21 -15.16 5.86
N ALA A 311 0.21 -15.41 7.18
CA ALA A 311 1.23 -16.23 7.83
C ALA A 311 1.23 -17.68 7.32
N PHE A 312 0.05 -18.28 7.09
CA PHE A 312 -0.08 -19.61 6.51
C PHE A 312 0.55 -19.67 5.11
N ALA A 313 0.24 -18.72 4.24
CA ALA A 313 0.75 -18.69 2.87
C ALA A 313 2.28 -18.60 2.83
N VAL A 314 2.87 -17.73 3.66
CA VAL A 314 4.33 -17.57 3.75
C VAL A 314 5.00 -18.80 4.36
N ALA A 315 4.46 -19.35 5.46
CA ALA A 315 5.01 -20.57 6.06
C ALA A 315 4.97 -21.75 5.07
N ARG A 316 3.88 -21.88 4.29
CA ARG A 316 3.73 -22.87 3.22
C ARG A 316 4.75 -22.68 2.09
N PHE A 317 4.99 -21.45 1.68
CA PHE A 317 5.98 -21.12 0.66
C PHE A 317 7.39 -21.58 1.07
N TYR A 318 7.85 -21.21 2.27
CA TYR A 318 9.15 -21.66 2.77
C TYR A 318 9.21 -23.17 3.03
N GLN A 319 8.13 -23.76 3.56
CA GLN A 319 7.99 -25.21 3.71
C GLN A 319 8.26 -25.94 2.39
N ARG A 320 7.78 -25.40 1.27
CA ARG A 320 7.89 -26.03 -0.06
C ARG A 320 9.13 -25.63 -0.86
N GLY A 321 10.13 -25.05 -0.21
CA GLY A 321 11.41 -24.72 -0.84
C GLY A 321 11.50 -23.31 -1.41
N GLY A 322 10.55 -22.42 -1.08
CA GLY A 322 10.70 -20.99 -1.25
C GLY A 322 11.97 -20.45 -0.58
N SER A 323 12.50 -19.35 -1.11
CA SER A 323 13.75 -18.75 -0.61
C SER A 323 13.76 -17.23 -0.52
N LEU A 324 12.88 -16.56 -1.26
CA LEU A 324 12.62 -15.12 -1.13
C LEU A 324 11.11 -14.89 -1.28
N GLN A 325 10.50 -14.24 -0.29
CA GLN A 325 9.12 -13.78 -0.34
C GLN A 325 9.08 -12.27 -0.07
N ASN A 326 8.26 -11.55 -0.84
CA ASN A 326 8.03 -10.12 -0.69
C ASN A 326 6.56 -9.82 -0.40
N TYR A 327 6.28 -9.10 0.69
CA TYR A 327 4.96 -8.56 0.98
C TYR A 327 4.63 -7.41 0.03
N TYR A 328 3.57 -7.58 -0.76
CA TYR A 328 2.98 -6.53 -1.57
C TYR A 328 1.59 -6.23 -0.97
N MET A 329 1.47 -5.33 0.00
CA MET A 329 2.43 -4.30 0.44
C MET A 329 2.80 -4.45 1.92
N TYR A 330 4.06 -4.19 2.28
CA TYR A 330 4.42 -4.07 3.69
C TYR A 330 4.04 -2.69 4.29
N PHE A 331 4.17 -1.65 3.46
CA PHE A 331 3.57 -0.33 3.66
C PHE A 331 3.01 0.13 2.31
N GLY A 332 1.69 0.35 2.28
CA GLY A 332 1.01 0.78 1.06
C GLY A 332 1.06 2.29 0.84
N GLY A 333 0.66 3.09 1.84
CA GLY A 333 0.76 4.55 1.83
C GLY A 333 -0.39 5.27 1.11
N THR A 334 -0.11 6.44 0.55
CA THR A 334 -1.11 7.32 -0.05
C THR A 334 -0.79 7.64 -1.52
N ASN A 335 -1.79 7.56 -2.40
CA ASN A 335 -1.74 8.07 -3.77
C ASN A 335 -1.86 9.61 -3.78
N PHE A 336 -0.81 10.31 -3.34
CA PHE A 336 -0.78 11.77 -3.34
C PHE A 336 -0.96 12.37 -4.75
N GLU A 337 -1.38 13.64 -4.78
CA GLU A 337 -1.65 14.36 -6.01
C GLU A 337 -2.73 13.69 -6.89
N ARG A 338 -2.62 13.87 -8.21
CA ARG A 338 -3.57 13.33 -9.20
C ARG A 338 -2.92 12.35 -10.18
N THR A 339 -1.61 12.18 -10.15
CA THR A 339 -0.82 11.36 -11.09
C THR A 339 -0.27 10.08 -10.45
N ALA A 340 -0.70 9.75 -9.22
CA ALA A 340 -0.34 8.52 -8.52
C ALA A 340 -1.33 7.39 -8.75
N GLY A 341 -2.54 7.42 -8.19
CA GLY A 341 -3.51 6.32 -8.31
C GLY A 341 -4.30 6.33 -9.62
N GLY A 342 -4.61 5.14 -10.17
CA GLY A 342 -5.55 5.01 -11.29
C GLY A 342 -5.64 3.59 -11.84
N PRO A 343 -6.71 3.24 -12.61
CA PRO A 343 -7.94 4.02 -12.78
C PRO A 343 -8.92 3.78 -11.63
N ARG A 344 -9.63 4.83 -11.20
CA ARG A 344 -10.64 4.83 -10.12
C ARG A 344 -10.16 4.33 -8.75
N GLN A 345 -8.85 4.19 -8.57
CA GLN A 345 -8.24 3.91 -7.27
C GLN A 345 -8.55 5.04 -6.30
N ILE A 346 -8.85 4.69 -5.05
CA ILE A 346 -8.99 5.67 -3.98
C ILE A 346 -7.64 6.33 -3.67
N THR A 347 -7.68 7.43 -2.92
CA THR A 347 -6.46 8.15 -2.54
C THR A 347 -5.65 7.35 -1.52
N SER A 348 -6.30 6.62 -0.62
CA SER A 348 -5.63 5.65 0.23
C SER A 348 -5.07 4.49 -0.59
N TYR A 349 -3.85 4.08 -0.32
CA TYR A 349 -3.30 2.80 -0.78
C TYR A 349 -2.91 1.96 0.43
N ASP A 350 -3.69 1.98 1.52
CA ASP A 350 -3.42 1.25 2.77
C ASP A 350 -3.13 -0.25 2.53
N TYR A 351 -3.84 -0.85 1.58
CA TYR A 351 -3.67 -2.26 1.16
C TYR A 351 -3.95 -3.29 2.26
N ASP A 352 -4.42 -2.88 3.45
CA ASP A 352 -4.43 -3.71 4.66
C ASP A 352 -3.01 -4.17 5.06
N ALA A 353 -2.01 -3.34 4.74
CA ALA A 353 -0.61 -3.63 4.95
C ALA A 353 -0.22 -3.73 6.46
N PRO A 354 0.84 -4.47 6.81
CA PRO A 354 1.41 -4.54 8.15
C PRO A 354 1.72 -3.17 8.77
N ILE A 355 2.15 -2.20 7.96
CA ILE A 355 2.22 -0.80 8.34
C ILE A 355 1.10 -0.07 7.58
N ASP A 356 0.18 0.56 8.31
CA ASP A 356 -0.97 1.24 7.72
C ASP A 356 -0.59 2.46 6.87
N GLU A 357 -1.56 3.05 6.16
CA GLU A 357 -1.36 4.25 5.33
C GLU A 357 -0.57 5.39 6.02
N TYR A 358 -0.73 5.53 7.34
CA TYR A 358 -0.19 6.62 8.14
C TYR A 358 1.17 6.29 8.77
N GLY A 359 1.66 5.06 8.59
CA GLY A 359 2.93 4.60 9.15
C GLY A 359 2.80 3.94 10.53
N ILE A 360 1.61 3.60 11.00
CA ILE A 360 1.36 2.94 12.29
C ILE A 360 1.35 1.42 12.11
N LEU A 361 1.81 0.68 13.13
CA LEU A 361 1.84 -0.79 13.10
C LEU A 361 0.42 -1.38 13.18
N ARG A 362 0.00 -2.10 12.14
CA ARG A 362 -1.29 -2.79 12.09
C ARG A 362 -1.23 -4.10 12.86
N GLN A 363 -1.61 -4.05 14.13
CA GLN A 363 -1.65 -5.24 14.99
C GLN A 363 -3.01 -5.94 14.92
N PRO A 364 -3.05 -7.28 14.80
CA PRO A 364 -1.94 -8.21 15.06
C PRO A 364 -1.09 -8.55 13.84
N LYS A 365 -1.42 -8.06 12.63
CA LYS A 365 -0.77 -8.51 11.39
C LYS A 365 0.75 -8.33 11.43
N TRP A 366 1.22 -7.13 11.74
CA TRP A 366 2.65 -6.85 11.78
C TRP A 366 3.42 -7.73 12.77
N GLY A 367 2.95 -7.83 14.02
CA GLY A 367 3.67 -8.61 15.04
C GLY A 367 3.57 -10.11 14.81
N HIS A 368 2.44 -10.61 14.29
CA HIS A 368 2.29 -12.03 13.96
C HIS A 368 3.21 -12.44 12.81
N LEU A 369 3.39 -11.57 11.82
CA LEU A 369 4.36 -11.79 10.74
C LEU A 369 5.80 -11.62 11.23
N LYS A 370 6.10 -10.68 12.12
CA LYS A 370 7.41 -10.56 12.79
C LYS A 370 7.81 -11.85 13.50
N ASP A 371 6.88 -12.44 14.24
CA ASP A 371 7.10 -13.73 14.90
C ASP A 371 7.32 -14.87 13.89
N LEU A 372 6.54 -14.90 12.80
CA LEU A 372 6.77 -15.85 11.70
C LEU A 372 8.19 -15.71 11.11
N HIS A 373 8.64 -14.48 10.84
CA HIS A 373 9.97 -14.24 10.28
C HIS A 373 11.06 -14.73 11.22
N ALA A 374 10.96 -14.41 12.51
CA ALA A 374 11.90 -14.90 13.50
C ALA A 374 11.93 -16.44 13.57
N ALA A 375 10.79 -17.11 13.49
CA ALA A 375 10.73 -18.57 13.41
C ALA A 375 11.40 -19.13 12.13
N ILE A 376 11.22 -18.49 10.98
CA ILE A 376 11.90 -18.85 9.72
C ILE A 376 13.42 -18.65 9.86
N LYS A 377 13.88 -17.56 10.49
CA LYS A 377 15.31 -17.30 10.74
C LYS A 377 15.95 -18.30 11.67
N LEU A 378 15.23 -18.83 12.65
CA LEU A 378 15.70 -19.95 13.45
C LEU A 378 15.94 -21.20 12.59
N CYS A 379 15.07 -21.45 11.60
CA CYS A 379 15.16 -22.55 10.64
C CYS A 379 16.18 -22.34 9.50
N GLU A 380 16.65 -21.11 9.25
CA GLU A 380 17.50 -20.76 8.08
C GLU A 380 18.70 -21.71 7.86
N PRO A 381 19.49 -22.12 8.89
CA PRO A 381 20.61 -23.05 8.70
C PRO A 381 20.20 -24.42 8.15
N ALA A 382 19.02 -24.93 8.51
CA ALA A 382 18.47 -26.15 7.95
C ALA A 382 17.96 -25.90 6.53
N LEU A 383 17.23 -24.79 6.34
CA LEU A 383 16.60 -24.44 5.07
C LEU A 383 17.61 -24.25 3.92
N ILE A 384 18.78 -23.66 4.18
CA ILE A 384 19.81 -23.40 3.15
C ILE A 384 20.64 -24.64 2.79
N ALA A 385 20.72 -25.62 3.69
CA ALA A 385 21.56 -26.82 3.53
C ALA A 385 20.92 -27.90 2.65
N VAL A 386 19.66 -27.74 2.26
CA VAL A 386 18.94 -28.69 1.42
C VAL A 386 19.30 -28.46 -0.06
N ASP A 387 20.01 -29.42 -0.66
CA ASP A 387 20.39 -29.45 -2.10
C ASP A 387 19.39 -30.25 -2.98
N GLY A 388 18.29 -30.76 -2.41
CA GLY A 388 17.25 -31.51 -3.12
C GLY A 388 15.86 -30.88 -2.94
N SER A 389 14.81 -31.52 -3.44
CA SER A 389 13.44 -31.14 -3.05
C SER A 389 13.24 -31.42 -1.56
N PRO A 390 12.51 -30.57 -0.81
CA PRO A 390 12.15 -30.85 0.57
C PRO A 390 11.55 -32.28 0.72
N GLN A 391 11.88 -33.01 1.78
CA GLN A 391 11.35 -34.36 1.95
C GLN A 391 9.92 -34.30 2.48
N TYR A 392 8.96 -34.62 1.62
CA TYR A 392 7.54 -34.65 1.95
C TYR A 392 7.18 -35.92 2.73
N VAL A 393 6.59 -35.75 3.91
CA VAL A 393 6.00 -36.83 4.71
C VAL A 393 4.51 -36.57 4.83
N LYS A 394 3.71 -37.53 4.38
CA LYS A 394 2.26 -37.46 4.54
C LYS A 394 1.90 -37.89 5.97
N LEU A 395 1.39 -36.97 6.79
CA LEU A 395 0.95 -37.25 8.17
C LEU A 395 -0.53 -37.64 8.28
N GLY A 396 -1.32 -37.27 7.27
CA GLY A 396 -2.74 -37.57 7.22
C GLY A 396 -3.33 -37.29 5.83
N PRO A 397 -4.66 -37.38 5.66
CA PRO A 397 -5.32 -37.09 4.39
C PRO A 397 -5.14 -35.64 3.94
N MET A 398 -5.18 -34.71 4.89
CA MET A 398 -5.07 -33.25 4.70
C MET A 398 -4.00 -32.64 5.62
N GLN A 399 -3.06 -33.48 6.09
CA GLN A 399 -1.95 -33.07 6.93
C GLN A 399 -0.66 -33.46 6.22
N GLU A 400 0.14 -32.44 5.94
CA GLU A 400 1.42 -32.56 5.24
C GLU A 400 2.52 -32.14 6.20
N ASP A 401 3.59 -32.92 6.23
CA ASP A 401 4.84 -32.56 6.85
C ASP A 401 5.92 -32.47 5.78
N VAL A 402 6.84 -31.57 6.02
CA VAL A 402 8.05 -31.46 5.23
C VAL A 402 9.21 -31.34 6.20
N PHE A 403 10.09 -32.34 6.11
CA PHE A 403 11.30 -32.38 6.91
C PHE A 403 12.50 -31.83 6.15
N MET A 404 13.31 -31.07 6.87
CA MET A 404 14.66 -30.70 6.44
C MET A 404 15.65 -31.19 7.50
N ILE A 405 16.30 -32.32 7.24
CA ILE A 405 17.32 -32.95 8.11
C ILE A 405 18.69 -32.80 7.45
N MET A 406 19.65 -32.22 8.17
CA MET A 406 21.07 -32.37 7.85
C MET A 406 21.59 -33.70 8.42
N LEU A 407 22.02 -34.64 7.58
CA LEU A 407 22.88 -35.75 8.02
C LEU A 407 24.34 -35.23 8.06
N PRO A 408 25.14 -35.54 9.09
CA PRO A 408 26.46 -34.94 9.25
C PRO A 408 27.40 -35.33 8.10
N MET A 409 28.15 -34.34 7.62
CA MET A 409 29.25 -34.48 6.69
C MET A 409 30.31 -35.43 7.25
N ASN A 410 30.29 -36.69 6.84
CA ASN A 410 31.46 -37.47 6.46
C ASN A 410 31.04 -38.86 5.99
N LYS A 411 31.31 -39.13 4.71
CA LYS A 411 31.18 -40.39 3.94
C LYS A 411 29.86 -40.58 3.19
N ALA A 412 30.04 -40.64 1.87
CA ALA A 412 29.23 -41.35 0.88
C ALA A 412 27.78 -40.90 0.68
N HIS A 413 27.47 -40.57 -0.57
CA HIS A 413 26.13 -40.62 -1.15
C HIS A 413 25.37 -41.85 -0.62
N VAL A 414 24.33 -41.62 0.18
CA VAL A 414 23.32 -42.63 0.46
C VAL A 414 22.00 -42.09 -0.09
N TYR A 415 21.66 -42.56 -1.29
CA TYR A 415 20.27 -42.63 -1.73
C TYR A 415 19.54 -43.54 -0.73
N SER A 416 18.81 -42.97 0.23
CA SER A 416 17.85 -43.75 1.00
C SER A 416 16.54 -43.81 0.22
N SER A 417 16.34 -44.89 -0.52
CA SER A 417 15.02 -45.40 -0.89
C SER A 417 14.32 -46.09 0.31
N GLY A 418 14.69 -45.76 1.56
CA GLY A 418 14.23 -46.40 2.78
C GLY A 418 13.48 -45.43 3.69
N LYS A 419 12.26 -45.83 4.08
CA LYS A 419 11.39 -45.15 5.06
C LYS A 419 12.17 -44.76 6.32
N ILE A 420 12.19 -43.47 6.65
CA ILE A 420 12.66 -42.99 7.96
C ILE A 420 11.66 -43.49 9.02
N HIS A 421 12.15 -44.15 10.07
CA HIS A 421 11.33 -44.69 11.14
C HIS A 421 10.73 -43.56 11.98
N THR A 422 9.41 -43.35 11.88
CA THR A 422 8.62 -42.31 12.59
C THR A 422 8.54 -42.46 14.12
N ASN A 423 9.15 -43.51 14.69
CA ASN A 423 9.03 -43.88 16.10
C ASN A 423 10.32 -43.67 16.93
N GLY A 424 11.39 -43.12 16.35
CA GLY A 424 12.66 -42.85 17.05
C GLY A 424 12.86 -41.36 17.40
N SER A 425 13.45 -41.08 18.56
CA SER A 425 14.01 -39.76 18.90
C SER A 425 15.20 -39.45 17.99
N ILE A 426 15.26 -38.25 17.40
CA ILE A 426 16.39 -37.78 16.55
C ILE A 426 17.61 -37.36 17.40
N SER A 427 17.47 -37.34 18.74
CA SER A 427 18.60 -37.01 19.62
C SER A 427 19.59 -38.18 19.68
N GLU A 428 20.62 -38.15 18.83
CA GLU A 428 21.91 -38.74 19.20
C GLU A 428 23.15 -38.25 18.41
N ASN A 429 23.03 -37.52 17.29
CA ASN A 429 24.24 -37.17 16.50
C ASN A 429 24.25 -35.78 15.85
N GLY A 430 24.22 -34.68 16.61
CA GLY A 430 24.67 -33.36 16.12
C GLY A 430 24.01 -32.81 14.83
N GLN A 431 22.78 -33.23 14.50
CA GLN A 431 22.07 -32.85 13.28
C GLN A 431 21.32 -31.52 13.44
N ILE A 432 21.45 -30.62 12.46
CA ILE A 432 20.58 -29.45 12.30
C ILE A 432 19.28 -29.93 11.65
N CYS A 433 18.14 -29.70 12.32
CA CYS A 433 16.83 -30.18 11.87
C CYS A 433 15.78 -29.09 12.06
N SER A 434 14.98 -28.83 11.03
CA SER A 434 13.78 -28.00 11.13
C SER A 434 12.59 -28.69 10.46
N ALA A 435 11.40 -28.51 11.04
CA ALA A 435 10.16 -29.12 10.55
C ALA A 435 9.03 -28.10 10.46
N PHE A 436 8.17 -28.29 9.46
CA PHE A 436 6.97 -27.49 9.22
C PHE A 436 5.78 -28.46 9.12
N LEU A 437 4.92 -28.45 10.14
CA LEU A 437 3.76 -29.32 10.24
C LEU A 437 2.51 -28.57 9.76
N ALA A 438 2.02 -28.88 8.57
CA ALA A 438 0.89 -28.20 7.95
C ALA A 438 -0.41 -29.00 8.08
N ASN A 439 -1.49 -28.31 8.45
CA ASN A 439 -2.86 -28.78 8.36
C ASN A 439 -3.60 -27.92 7.34
N ILE A 440 -3.94 -28.51 6.19
CA ILE A 440 -4.69 -27.83 5.11
C ILE A 440 -6.20 -28.10 5.20
N ASP A 441 -6.68 -28.78 6.25
CA ASP A 441 -8.11 -28.87 6.55
C ASP A 441 -8.63 -27.50 7.02
N GLU A 442 -9.66 -26.99 6.36
CA GLU A 442 -10.22 -25.65 6.62
C GLU A 442 -11.12 -25.60 7.86
N HIS A 443 -11.49 -26.76 8.42
CA HIS A 443 -12.54 -26.87 9.45
C HIS A 443 -12.09 -27.58 10.73
N LYS A 444 -11.14 -28.52 10.64
CA LYS A 444 -10.85 -29.44 11.75
C LYS A 444 -9.47 -29.24 12.35
N TYR A 445 -9.44 -29.23 13.68
CA TYR A 445 -8.24 -29.50 14.46
C TYR A 445 -7.81 -30.95 14.26
N VAL A 446 -6.52 -31.17 14.08
CA VAL A 446 -5.95 -32.52 13.95
C VAL A 446 -4.73 -32.66 14.84
N SER A 447 -4.68 -33.76 15.59
CA SER A 447 -3.47 -34.17 16.32
C SER A 447 -2.65 -35.12 15.46
N VAL A 448 -1.39 -34.76 15.20
CA VAL A 448 -0.43 -35.60 14.48
C VAL A 448 0.61 -36.14 15.45
N TRP A 449 1.10 -37.37 15.22
CA TRP A 449 2.15 -37.99 16.01
C TRP A 449 3.44 -38.08 15.22
N ILE A 450 4.48 -37.40 15.69
CA ILE A 450 5.76 -37.31 14.99
C ILE A 450 6.88 -36.98 15.97
N PHE A 451 8.10 -37.47 15.72
CA PHE A 451 9.25 -37.30 16.63
C PHE A 451 9.00 -37.78 18.07
N GLY A 452 8.14 -38.79 18.24
CA GLY A 452 7.77 -39.30 19.56
C GLY A 452 6.89 -38.36 20.40
N LYS A 453 6.33 -37.29 19.81
CA LYS A 453 5.41 -36.35 20.45
C LYS A 453 4.12 -36.19 19.63
N SER A 454 3.06 -35.72 20.29
CA SER A 454 1.82 -35.33 19.62
C SER A 454 1.74 -33.81 19.49
N TYR A 455 1.40 -33.34 18.29
CA TYR A 455 1.19 -31.91 18.00
C TYR A 455 -0.24 -31.69 17.55
N SER A 456 -0.92 -30.73 18.18
CA SER A 456 -2.27 -30.31 17.79
C SER A 456 -2.19 -29.14 16.81
N LEU A 457 -2.67 -29.35 15.60
CA LEU A 457 -2.65 -28.39 14.50
C LEU A 457 -4.06 -27.79 14.31
N PRO A 458 -4.24 -26.47 14.47
CA PRO A 458 -5.46 -25.78 14.07
C PRO A 458 -5.81 -25.98 12.58
N PRO A 459 -7.07 -25.76 12.18
CA PRO A 459 -7.43 -25.70 10.76
C PRO A 459 -6.59 -24.67 10.02
N TRP A 460 -6.26 -24.95 8.76
CA TRP A 460 -5.54 -24.04 7.87
C TRP A 460 -4.31 -23.37 8.52
N SER A 461 -3.42 -24.19 9.06
CA SER A 461 -2.27 -23.71 9.85
C SER A 461 -0.98 -24.48 9.59
N VAL A 462 0.15 -23.83 9.86
CA VAL A 462 1.47 -24.44 9.88
C VAL A 462 2.12 -24.21 11.24
N SER A 463 2.59 -25.28 11.89
CA SER A 463 3.47 -25.19 13.06
C SER A 463 4.93 -25.31 12.64
N ILE A 464 5.79 -24.40 13.11
CA ILE A 464 7.22 -24.35 12.81
C ILE A 464 8.01 -24.83 14.02
N LEU A 465 8.87 -25.83 13.81
CA LEU A 465 9.72 -26.45 14.82
C LEU A 465 11.19 -26.30 14.40
N PRO A 466 11.91 -25.27 14.88
CA PRO A 466 13.28 -25.01 14.46
C PRO A 466 14.30 -26.05 14.90
N ASP A 467 13.94 -26.91 15.85
CA ASP A 467 14.75 -28.00 16.40
C ASP A 467 14.12 -29.39 16.16
N CYS A 468 13.03 -29.46 15.38
CA CYS A 468 12.21 -30.65 15.17
C CYS A 468 11.58 -31.23 16.45
N GLU A 469 11.46 -30.44 17.52
CA GLU A 469 10.96 -30.92 18.81
C GLU A 469 9.97 -29.97 19.49
N ASN A 470 10.22 -28.67 19.44
CA ASN A 470 9.42 -27.66 20.13
C ASN A 470 8.82 -26.69 19.11
N VAL A 471 7.52 -26.41 19.25
CA VAL A 471 6.82 -25.45 18.39
C VAL A 471 7.28 -24.04 18.78
N ALA A 472 7.91 -23.33 17.84
CA ALA A 472 8.29 -21.93 18.02
C ALA A 472 7.19 -20.98 17.55
N PHE A 473 6.39 -21.40 16.57
CA PHE A 473 5.33 -20.59 15.99
C PHE A 473 4.23 -21.46 15.37
N ASN A 474 2.96 -21.01 15.42
CA ASN A 474 1.88 -21.56 14.61
C ASN A 474 1.09 -20.43 13.95
N THR A 475 0.85 -20.56 12.64
CA THR A 475 0.25 -19.48 11.84
C THR A 475 -1.18 -19.10 12.24
N ALA A 476 -1.92 -19.97 12.93
CA ALA A 476 -3.28 -19.70 13.40
C ALA A 476 -3.38 -19.31 14.88
N ARG A 477 -2.27 -19.37 15.64
CA ARG A 477 -2.20 -18.98 17.06
C ARG A 477 -1.57 -17.59 17.17
N VAL A 478 -2.41 -16.56 17.24
CA VAL A 478 -1.95 -15.17 17.27
C VAL A 478 -1.52 -14.80 18.69
N GLY A 479 -0.21 -14.61 18.88
CA GLY A 479 0.39 -14.21 20.17
C GLY A 479 0.49 -12.70 20.38
N THR A 480 0.26 -11.93 19.33
CA THR A 480 0.37 -10.47 19.31
C THR A 480 -0.95 -9.82 19.71
N GLN A 481 -0.87 -8.64 20.34
CA GLN A 481 -2.05 -7.80 20.57
C GLN A 481 -2.78 -7.44 19.26
N THR A 482 -4.03 -7.02 19.36
CA THR A 482 -4.80 -6.31 18.34
C THR A 482 -4.83 -4.83 18.68
N SER A 483 -4.65 -3.96 17.69
CA SER A 483 -4.78 -2.51 17.84
C SER A 483 -6.07 -2.02 17.16
N VAL A 484 -6.74 -1.05 17.77
CA VAL A 484 -7.88 -0.33 17.21
C VAL A 484 -7.58 1.17 17.24
N PHE A 485 -7.70 1.82 16.10
CA PHE A 485 -7.29 3.20 15.88
C PHE A 485 -8.40 4.23 16.20
N THR A 486 -8.02 5.50 16.40
CA THR A 486 -8.95 6.62 16.57
C THR A 486 -9.74 6.94 15.30
N VAL A 487 -9.06 6.88 14.16
CA VAL A 487 -9.64 7.05 12.83
C VAL A 487 -9.58 5.70 12.14
N GLU A 488 -10.71 5.00 12.05
CA GLU A 488 -10.75 3.81 11.19
C GLU A 488 -10.65 4.30 9.74
N SER A 489 -9.46 4.16 9.14
CA SER A 489 -9.27 4.10 7.68
C SER A 489 -9.92 2.83 7.14
N GLY A 490 -11.25 2.72 7.31
CA GLY A 490 -12.12 1.73 6.69
C GLY A 490 -11.82 0.24 6.93
N SER A 491 -10.80 -0.13 7.69
CA SER A 491 -10.51 -1.52 8.06
C SER A 491 -11.21 -1.83 9.39
N PRO A 492 -12.19 -2.74 9.43
CA PRO A 492 -12.96 -2.99 10.63
C PRO A 492 -12.14 -3.82 11.63
N SER A 493 -12.23 -3.42 12.90
CA SER A 493 -11.98 -4.30 14.02
C SER A 493 -12.81 -5.59 13.86
N TYR A 494 -12.18 -6.75 14.11
CA TYR A 494 -12.81 -8.06 13.99
C TYR A 494 -14.13 -8.08 14.79
N SER A 495 -15.24 -8.37 14.09
CA SER A 495 -16.58 -8.53 14.65
C SER A 495 -17.30 -7.22 15.08
N SER A 496 -17.88 -6.49 14.12
CA SER A 496 -19.33 -6.21 14.17
C SER A 496 -19.86 -5.55 12.89
N ARG A 497 -21.12 -5.86 12.55
CA ARG A 497 -21.99 -5.14 11.59
C ARG A 497 -22.37 -3.74 12.06
N HIS A 498 -21.71 -3.19 13.06
CA HIS A 498 -22.11 -1.88 13.53
C HIS A 498 -21.55 -0.84 12.55
N LYS A 499 -22.46 0.01 12.06
CA LYS A 499 -22.10 1.37 11.61
C LYS A 499 -21.01 1.84 12.57
N PRO A 500 -19.86 2.38 12.11
CA PRO A 500 -18.89 2.98 13.00
C PRO A 500 -19.72 3.80 13.94
N ARG A 501 -19.74 3.39 15.21
CA ARG A 501 -20.34 4.23 16.23
C ARG A 501 -19.57 5.51 16.02
N THR A 502 -20.26 6.58 15.61
CA THR A 502 -19.67 7.90 15.57
C THR A 502 -19.27 8.11 17.02
N LEU A 503 -18.04 7.70 17.34
CA LEU A 503 -17.39 8.03 18.55
C LEU A 503 -17.34 9.53 18.41
N SER A 504 -18.31 10.18 19.06
CA SER A 504 -18.34 11.61 19.25
C SER A 504 -17.15 11.90 20.16
N LEU A 505 -15.96 11.80 19.56
CA LEU A 505 -14.72 12.22 20.12
C LEU A 505 -14.66 13.68 19.74
N ILE A 506 -14.76 14.50 20.78
CA ILE A 506 -14.69 15.94 20.77
C ILE A 506 -13.32 16.29 20.18
N GLY A 507 -13.24 16.42 18.86
CA GLY A 507 -12.14 17.10 18.20
C GLY A 507 -12.26 18.57 18.53
N GLY A 508 -11.24 19.14 19.17
CA GLY A 508 -11.15 20.59 19.32
C GLY A 508 -11.25 21.28 17.95
N PRO A 509 -11.74 22.53 17.88
CA PRO A 509 -11.92 23.22 16.62
C PRO A 509 -10.55 23.69 16.10
N TYR A 510 -9.73 22.77 15.57
CA TYR A 510 -8.48 23.11 14.85
C TYR A 510 -8.79 23.99 13.64
N LEU A 511 -9.93 23.74 13.00
CA LEU A 511 -10.44 24.49 11.87
C LEU A 511 -11.11 25.78 12.33
N SER A 512 -10.78 26.88 11.66
CA SER A 512 -11.58 28.10 11.73
C SER A 512 -13.02 27.81 11.30
N SER A 513 -13.98 28.36 12.05
CA SER A 513 -15.41 28.34 11.68
C SER A 513 -15.72 29.20 10.45
N THR A 514 -14.77 30.04 10.03
CA THR A 514 -14.94 30.93 8.87
C THR A 514 -14.47 30.25 7.61
N TRP A 515 -15.39 30.07 6.67
CA TRP A 515 -15.12 29.54 5.33
C TRP A 515 -15.31 30.61 4.27
N TRP A 516 -14.45 30.59 3.26
CA TRP A 516 -14.57 31.45 2.08
C TRP A 516 -14.82 30.61 0.84
N THR A 517 -15.60 31.17 -0.07
CA THR A 517 -15.99 30.55 -1.34
C THR A 517 -15.54 31.37 -2.54
N SER A 518 -15.26 30.67 -3.64
CA SER A 518 -15.10 31.25 -4.96
C SER A 518 -15.72 30.31 -5.99
N LYS A 519 -16.67 30.80 -6.79
CA LYS A 519 -17.35 29.99 -7.82
C LYS A 519 -16.44 29.79 -9.02
N GLU A 520 -16.30 28.55 -9.47
CA GLU A 520 -15.56 28.21 -10.67
C GLU A 520 -16.44 28.46 -11.91
N PRO A 521 -15.96 29.21 -12.91
CA PRO A 521 -16.69 29.35 -14.17
C PRO A 521 -16.72 28.02 -14.94
N ILE A 522 -17.91 27.62 -15.39
CA ILE A 522 -18.08 26.42 -16.21
C ILE A 522 -17.84 26.75 -17.69
N GLY A 523 -17.10 25.88 -18.38
CA GLY A 523 -16.80 26.03 -19.81
C GLY A 523 -15.63 26.97 -20.05
N LYS A 524 -15.79 27.90 -21.00
CA LYS A 524 -14.71 28.81 -21.41
C LYS A 524 -14.47 29.91 -20.36
N TRP A 525 -13.22 30.04 -19.90
CA TRP A 525 -12.85 31.05 -18.89
C TRP A 525 -11.59 31.88 -19.19
N GLY A 526 -10.80 31.58 -20.24
CA GLY A 526 -9.55 32.32 -20.51
C GLY A 526 -9.00 32.21 -21.94
N GLU A 527 -7.82 32.80 -22.17
CA GLU A 527 -7.14 32.86 -23.48
C GLU A 527 -6.60 31.50 -23.97
N GLY A 528 -6.61 30.46 -23.11
CA GLY A 528 -6.21 29.10 -23.47
C GLY A 528 -7.28 28.28 -24.22
N SER A 529 -8.47 28.84 -24.46
CA SER A 529 -9.51 28.14 -25.21
C SER A 529 -9.23 28.09 -26.71
N PHE A 530 -9.52 26.98 -27.37
CA PHE A 530 -9.40 26.85 -28.83
C PHE A 530 -10.61 26.14 -29.43
N ALA A 531 -10.88 26.36 -30.72
CA ALA A 531 -11.97 25.69 -31.42
C ALA A 531 -11.44 24.64 -32.39
N ALA A 532 -12.11 23.49 -32.44
CA ALA A 532 -11.80 22.41 -33.38
C ALA A 532 -13.08 21.75 -33.89
N GLN A 533 -13.02 21.20 -35.11
CA GLN A 533 -14.12 20.40 -35.64
C GLN A 533 -14.09 19.00 -35.02
N GLY A 534 -15.26 18.58 -34.56
CA GLY A 534 -15.50 17.27 -33.96
C GLY A 534 -15.12 17.17 -32.49
N ILE A 535 -15.44 16.02 -31.90
CA ILE A 535 -15.16 15.67 -30.50
C ILE A 535 -13.75 15.07 -30.37
N LEU A 536 -12.84 15.83 -29.76
CA LEU A 536 -11.46 15.40 -29.53
C LEU A 536 -11.36 14.53 -28.27
N GLU A 537 -10.51 13.50 -28.35
CA GLU A 537 -10.18 12.63 -27.22
C GLU A 537 -9.51 13.42 -26.10
N HIS A 538 -9.86 13.11 -24.85
CA HIS A 538 -9.49 13.92 -23.69
C HIS A 538 -7.97 14.07 -23.56
N LEU A 539 -7.23 12.96 -23.57
CA LEU A 539 -5.79 12.98 -23.30
C LEU A 539 -5.00 13.57 -24.47
N ASN A 540 -5.52 13.51 -25.70
CA ASN A 540 -4.92 14.17 -26.86
C ASN A 540 -4.89 15.69 -26.67
N VAL A 541 -5.87 16.22 -25.93
CA VAL A 541 -5.99 17.65 -25.63
C VAL A 541 -5.31 18.00 -24.32
N THR A 542 -5.60 17.30 -23.23
CA THR A 542 -5.12 17.67 -21.89
C THR A 542 -3.69 17.23 -21.61
N LYS A 543 -3.18 16.20 -22.29
CA LYS A 543 -1.88 15.59 -21.99
C LYS A 543 -1.73 15.20 -20.51
N ASP A 544 -2.86 14.89 -19.86
CA ASP A 544 -2.94 14.57 -18.42
C ASP A 544 -2.39 15.67 -17.49
N ILE A 545 -2.42 16.94 -17.91
CA ILE A 545 -2.01 18.08 -17.04
C ILE A 545 -3.11 18.50 -16.07
N SER A 546 -4.35 18.09 -16.33
CA SER A 546 -5.53 18.31 -15.48
C SER A 546 -6.48 17.13 -15.65
N ASP A 547 -7.29 16.86 -14.62
CA ASP A 547 -8.37 15.88 -14.70
C ASP A 547 -9.50 16.34 -15.63
N TYR A 548 -9.56 17.63 -15.96
CA TYR A 548 -10.76 18.27 -16.48
C TYR A 548 -10.60 18.78 -17.91
N LEU A 549 -11.61 18.53 -18.74
CA LEU A 549 -11.73 19.09 -20.10
C LEU A 549 -13.18 19.47 -20.40
N SER A 550 -13.40 20.73 -20.78
CA SER A 550 -14.72 21.19 -21.22
C SER A 550 -14.80 21.32 -22.74
N TYR A 551 -15.98 20.99 -23.27
CA TYR A 551 -16.35 21.04 -24.68
C TYR A 551 -17.61 21.90 -24.79
N THR A 552 -17.52 23.10 -25.36
CA THR A 552 -18.63 24.06 -25.43
C THR A 552 -19.03 24.33 -26.87
N MET A 553 -20.33 24.35 -27.13
CA MET A 553 -20.89 24.82 -28.41
C MET A 553 -22.21 25.56 -28.21
N SER A 554 -22.66 26.27 -29.25
CA SER A 554 -23.98 26.90 -29.28
C SER A 554 -24.90 26.18 -30.24
N VAL A 555 -26.10 25.83 -29.77
CA VAL A 555 -27.17 25.23 -30.57
C VAL A 555 -28.37 26.19 -30.61
N ASN A 556 -28.89 26.44 -31.80
CA ASN A 556 -30.06 27.31 -31.98
C ASN A 556 -31.33 26.46 -32.10
N ILE A 557 -32.33 26.73 -31.26
CA ILE A 557 -33.57 25.95 -31.18
C ILE A 557 -34.74 26.77 -31.74
N SER A 558 -35.55 26.12 -32.58
CA SER A 558 -36.71 26.73 -33.22
C SER A 558 -37.91 26.82 -32.29
N ASP A 559 -38.86 27.72 -32.59
CA ASP A 559 -40.13 27.81 -31.87
C ASP A 559 -41.01 26.55 -32.07
N GLU A 560 -40.88 25.93 -33.25
CA GLU A 560 -41.59 24.70 -33.62
C GLU A 560 -41.18 23.53 -32.72
N ASP A 561 -39.88 23.40 -32.41
CA ASP A 561 -39.35 22.36 -31.52
C ASP A 561 -39.83 22.54 -30.08
N VAL A 562 -39.79 23.78 -29.57
CA VAL A 562 -40.29 24.10 -28.22
C VAL A 562 -41.80 23.82 -28.12
N THR A 563 -42.57 24.20 -29.14
CA THR A 563 -44.00 23.92 -29.22
C THR A 563 -44.27 22.42 -29.29
N TYR A 564 -43.48 21.68 -30.07
CA TYR A 564 -43.56 20.23 -30.18
C TYR A 564 -43.35 19.55 -28.82
N TRP A 565 -42.28 19.88 -28.10
CA TRP A 565 -41.98 19.34 -26.77
C TRP A 565 -43.10 19.63 -25.77
N ASN A 566 -43.56 20.88 -25.70
CA ASN A 566 -44.65 21.28 -24.82
C ASN A 566 -45.95 20.53 -25.14
N SER A 567 -46.28 20.34 -26.42
CA SER A 567 -47.50 19.63 -26.84
C SER A 567 -47.48 18.14 -26.51
N LYS A 568 -46.29 17.53 -26.45
CA LYS A 568 -46.09 16.10 -26.19
C LYS A 568 -45.74 15.80 -24.73
N GLY A 569 -45.39 16.82 -23.93
CA GLY A 569 -44.91 16.65 -22.57
C GLY A 569 -43.57 15.89 -22.51
N VAL A 570 -42.71 16.05 -23.52
CA VAL A 570 -41.41 15.38 -23.61
C VAL A 570 -40.27 16.40 -23.58
N LEU A 571 -39.08 15.97 -23.15
CA LEU A 571 -37.85 16.75 -23.29
C LEU A 571 -36.95 16.15 -24.36
N PRO A 572 -36.21 16.97 -25.12
CA PRO A 572 -35.14 16.47 -25.96
C PRO A 572 -34.05 15.86 -25.06
N SER A 573 -33.29 14.92 -25.62
CA SER A 573 -32.23 14.24 -24.87
C SER A 573 -30.91 14.26 -25.64
N LEU A 574 -29.83 14.60 -24.94
CA LEU A 574 -28.48 14.49 -25.42
C LEU A 574 -28.00 13.04 -25.24
N THR A 575 -27.66 12.38 -26.34
CA THR A 575 -27.11 11.02 -26.36
C THR A 575 -25.64 11.05 -26.73
N ILE A 576 -24.80 10.39 -25.93
CA ILE A 576 -23.38 10.18 -26.19
C ILE A 576 -23.13 8.67 -26.10
N ASP A 577 -22.56 8.09 -27.15
CA ASP A 577 -22.40 6.64 -27.26
C ASP A 577 -21.54 6.05 -26.14
N GLN A 578 -20.38 6.68 -25.85
CA GLN A 578 -19.44 6.19 -24.85
C GLN A 578 -18.76 7.34 -24.10
N ILE A 579 -18.82 7.28 -22.77
CA ILE A 579 -18.11 8.16 -21.84
C ILE A 579 -17.20 7.32 -20.95
N ARG A 580 -16.03 7.86 -20.61
CA ARG A 580 -15.13 7.27 -19.62
C ARG A 580 -15.04 8.15 -18.35
N ASP A 581 -14.98 7.46 -17.22
CA ASP A 581 -14.82 7.93 -15.84
C ASP A 581 -15.96 8.84 -15.37
N VAL A 582 -15.95 10.13 -15.67
CA VAL A 582 -17.04 11.05 -15.32
C VAL A 582 -17.38 11.97 -16.48
N ALA A 583 -18.67 12.09 -16.76
CA ALA A 583 -19.24 13.03 -17.71
C ALA A 583 -20.30 13.91 -17.04
N ARG A 584 -20.29 15.21 -17.34
CA ARG A 584 -21.34 16.15 -16.92
C ARG A 584 -21.83 16.96 -18.10
N VAL A 585 -23.12 17.23 -18.11
CA VAL A 585 -23.80 18.00 -19.16
C VAL A 585 -24.34 19.28 -18.54
N PHE A 586 -23.91 20.42 -19.07
CA PHE A 586 -24.40 21.74 -18.68
C PHE A 586 -25.14 22.39 -19.84
N VAL A 587 -26.27 23.03 -19.53
CA VAL A 587 -27.08 23.77 -20.49
C VAL A 587 -27.29 25.18 -19.94
N ASN A 588 -26.86 26.19 -20.70
CA ASN A 588 -26.94 27.59 -20.31
C ASN A 588 -26.34 27.84 -18.90
N GLY A 589 -25.20 27.22 -18.62
CA GLY A 589 -24.49 27.30 -17.33
C GLY A 589 -25.08 26.47 -16.18
N LYS A 590 -26.19 25.73 -16.38
CA LYS A 590 -26.81 24.90 -15.34
C LYS A 590 -26.56 23.41 -15.58
N LEU A 591 -26.26 22.66 -14.52
CA LEU A 591 -26.06 21.22 -14.60
C LEU A 591 -27.38 20.52 -14.99
N ALA A 592 -27.40 19.84 -16.13
CA ALA A 592 -28.52 19.04 -16.60
C ALA A 592 -28.43 17.59 -16.10
N GLY A 593 -27.22 17.04 -15.97
CA GLY A 593 -27.00 15.74 -15.35
C GLY A 593 -25.56 15.24 -15.46
N SER A 594 -25.31 14.05 -14.92
CA SER A 594 -23.98 13.43 -14.91
C SER A 594 -24.06 11.91 -15.13
N LYS A 595 -22.93 11.33 -15.56
CA LYS A 595 -22.76 9.89 -15.71
C LYS A 595 -21.36 9.50 -15.25
N VAL A 596 -21.28 8.38 -14.54
CA VAL A 596 -20.02 7.76 -14.12
C VAL A 596 -19.95 6.36 -14.72
N GLY A 597 -18.78 5.95 -15.22
CA GLY A 597 -18.57 4.60 -15.72
C GLY A 597 -17.44 4.51 -16.75
N HIS A 598 -17.05 3.28 -17.10
CA HIS A 598 -15.98 3.01 -18.06
C HIS A 598 -16.58 2.64 -19.42
N TRP A 599 -16.43 3.54 -20.41
CA TRP A 599 -17.00 3.43 -21.77
C TRP A 599 -18.50 3.11 -21.81
N VAL A 600 -19.28 3.79 -20.96
CA VAL A 600 -20.75 3.61 -20.85
C VAL A 600 -21.49 4.66 -21.67
N SER A 601 -22.71 4.36 -22.11
CA SER A 601 -23.54 5.34 -22.81
C SER A 601 -24.17 6.37 -21.86
N LEU A 602 -24.37 7.58 -22.37
CA LEU A 602 -25.05 8.68 -21.69
C LEU A 602 -26.29 9.06 -22.50
N ASN A 603 -27.45 9.08 -21.86
CA ASN A 603 -28.69 9.61 -22.41
C ASN A 603 -29.29 10.57 -21.38
N GLN A 604 -29.17 11.87 -21.63
CA GLN A 604 -29.47 12.91 -20.66
C GLN A 604 -30.55 13.85 -21.21
N PRO A 605 -31.76 13.86 -20.62
CA PRO A 605 -32.75 14.89 -20.89
C PRO A 605 -32.19 16.30 -20.61
N VAL A 606 -32.45 17.23 -21.52
CA VAL A 606 -31.96 18.62 -21.45
C VAL A 606 -33.09 19.64 -21.60
N GLN A 607 -33.00 20.74 -20.87
CA GLN A 607 -33.96 21.85 -20.98
C GLN A 607 -33.39 22.95 -21.86
N LEU A 608 -33.91 23.07 -23.07
CA LEU A 608 -33.51 24.07 -24.06
C LEU A 608 -34.61 25.11 -24.24
N VAL A 609 -34.23 26.37 -24.47
CA VAL A 609 -35.15 27.48 -24.74
C VAL A 609 -35.13 27.88 -26.21
N GLN A 610 -36.13 28.61 -26.67
CA GLN A 610 -36.14 29.18 -28.02
C GLN A 610 -34.91 30.07 -28.23
N GLY A 611 -34.25 29.93 -29.39
CA GLY A 611 -33.05 30.69 -29.75
C GLY A 611 -31.74 29.99 -29.34
N PRO A 612 -30.65 30.75 -29.15
CA PRO A 612 -29.34 30.19 -28.87
C PRO A 612 -29.27 29.62 -27.45
N ASN A 613 -28.81 28.38 -27.35
CA ASN A 613 -28.46 27.72 -26.09
C ASN A 613 -26.99 27.36 -26.12
N GLU A 614 -26.33 27.49 -24.97
CA GLU A 614 -24.98 27.00 -24.78
C GLU A 614 -25.04 25.58 -24.20
N LEU A 615 -24.40 24.64 -24.88
CA LEU A 615 -24.21 23.28 -24.41
C LEU A 615 -22.73 23.10 -24.06
N THR A 616 -22.46 22.76 -22.79
CA THR A 616 -21.11 22.44 -22.31
C THR A 616 -21.08 21.00 -21.82
N LEU A 617 -20.24 20.17 -22.46
CA LEU A 617 -19.92 18.82 -21.99
C LEU A 617 -18.62 18.91 -21.18
N PHE A 618 -18.59 18.22 -20.05
CA PHE A 618 -17.44 18.19 -19.17
C PHE A 618 -17.00 16.75 -19.01
N SER A 619 -15.74 16.46 -19.33
CA SER A 619 -15.13 15.15 -19.12
C SER A 619 -14.10 15.24 -17.99
N GLU A 620 -14.14 14.26 -17.10
CA GLU A 620 -13.19 14.14 -16.00
C GLU A 620 -12.59 12.73 -15.98
N ILE A 621 -11.28 12.65 -15.83
CA ILE A 621 -10.56 11.39 -15.62
C ILE A 621 -10.29 11.17 -14.14
N VAL A 622 -10.33 9.91 -13.71
CA VAL A 622 -10.01 9.53 -12.32
C VAL A 622 -8.85 8.54 -12.35
N GLY A 623 -7.70 9.03 -12.83
CA GLY A 623 -6.54 8.20 -13.14
C GLY A 623 -6.73 7.33 -14.40
N LEU A 624 -5.60 6.92 -14.96
CA LEU A 624 -5.53 6.23 -16.25
C LEU A 624 -5.40 4.72 -16.10
N GLN A 625 -5.79 4.00 -17.16
CA GLN A 625 -5.74 2.55 -17.20
C GLN A 625 -4.32 2.06 -16.98
N ASN A 626 -4.14 1.17 -16.01
CA ASN A 626 -2.84 0.78 -15.48
C ASN A 626 -2.45 -0.67 -15.80
N TYR A 627 -3.40 -1.50 -16.24
CA TYR A 627 -3.22 -2.92 -16.47
C TYR A 627 -3.94 -3.41 -17.72
N GLY A 628 -3.32 -4.34 -18.45
CA GLY A 628 -3.82 -4.90 -19.70
C GLY A 628 -2.89 -4.66 -20.90
N ALA A 629 -3.26 -5.24 -22.05
CA ALA A 629 -2.62 -4.96 -23.33
C ALA A 629 -3.22 -3.70 -23.98
N PHE A 630 -2.44 -3.03 -24.84
CA PHE A 630 -2.86 -1.85 -25.59
C PHE A 630 -3.33 -0.68 -24.71
N LEU A 631 -2.67 -0.46 -23.56
CA LEU A 631 -3.00 0.60 -22.61
C LEU A 631 -3.10 1.97 -23.28
N GLU A 632 -2.19 2.25 -24.21
CA GLU A 632 -2.13 3.49 -24.97
C GLU A 632 -3.35 3.73 -25.87
N LYS A 633 -4.09 2.68 -26.22
CA LYS A 633 -5.31 2.75 -27.03
C LYS A 633 -6.57 2.98 -26.21
N ASP A 634 -6.51 2.81 -24.89
CA ASP A 634 -7.69 2.94 -24.04
C ASP A 634 -8.25 4.38 -24.09
N GLY A 635 -7.42 5.42 -24.02
CA GLY A 635 -7.85 6.83 -24.17
C GLY A 635 -8.81 7.32 -23.07
N ALA A 636 -9.35 8.52 -23.18
CA ALA A 636 -10.33 9.06 -22.24
C ALA A 636 -11.28 10.11 -22.85
N GLY A 637 -12.31 10.45 -22.06
CA GLY A 637 -13.37 11.38 -22.44
C GLY A 637 -14.49 10.74 -23.24
N PHE A 638 -14.84 11.35 -24.37
CA PHE A 638 -15.99 10.99 -25.17
C PHE A 638 -15.57 10.20 -26.42
N ARG A 639 -16.34 9.15 -26.75
CA ARG A 639 -16.20 8.35 -27.97
C ARG A 639 -17.55 8.10 -28.62
N GLY A 640 -17.51 7.91 -29.95
CA GLY A 640 -18.70 7.68 -30.76
C GLY A 640 -19.49 8.95 -31.04
N GLN A 641 -20.79 8.81 -31.28
CA GLN A 641 -21.66 9.89 -31.70
C GLN A 641 -22.15 10.73 -30.53
N VAL A 642 -22.30 12.03 -30.77
CA VAL A 642 -22.98 12.98 -29.87
C VAL A 642 -24.18 13.53 -30.61
N LYS A 643 -25.40 13.22 -30.15
CA LYS A 643 -26.64 13.65 -30.81
C LYS A 643 -27.61 14.32 -29.85
N LEU A 644 -28.37 15.27 -30.36
CA LEU A 644 -29.59 15.75 -29.74
C LEU A 644 -30.78 15.05 -30.37
N THR A 645 -31.56 14.36 -29.56
CA THR A 645 -32.69 13.55 -30.00
C THR A 645 -34.01 14.15 -29.55
N GLY A 646 -35.09 13.79 -30.26
CA GLY A 646 -36.44 14.20 -29.90
C GLY A 646 -36.88 15.56 -30.43
N LEU A 647 -36.24 16.08 -31.48
CA LEU A 647 -36.72 17.28 -32.18
C LEU A 647 -37.82 16.94 -33.20
N SER A 648 -38.59 17.95 -33.61
CA SER A 648 -39.72 17.79 -34.54
C SER A 648 -39.28 17.30 -35.93
N ASN A 649 -38.08 17.70 -36.35
CA ASN A 649 -37.51 17.42 -37.68
C ASN A 649 -36.46 16.28 -37.69
N GLY A 650 -36.38 15.49 -36.61
CA GLY A 650 -35.41 14.40 -36.44
C GLY A 650 -34.17 14.80 -35.63
N ASP A 651 -33.27 13.84 -35.40
CA ASP A 651 -32.11 14.03 -34.53
C ASP A 651 -31.04 14.92 -35.17
N ILE A 652 -30.36 15.73 -34.35
CA ILE A 652 -29.20 16.53 -34.78
C ILE A 652 -27.92 15.83 -34.33
N ASP A 653 -26.99 15.59 -35.25
CA ASP A 653 -25.68 15.01 -34.96
C ASP A 653 -24.62 16.11 -34.77
N PHE A 654 -24.07 16.21 -33.54
CA PHE A 654 -23.04 17.17 -33.16
C PHE A 654 -21.61 16.62 -33.26
N THR A 655 -21.44 15.35 -33.67
CA THR A 655 -20.15 14.64 -33.63
C THR A 655 -19.05 15.36 -34.41
N ASN A 656 -19.41 16.03 -35.52
CA ASN A 656 -18.49 16.77 -36.39
C ASN A 656 -18.72 18.29 -36.36
N SER A 657 -19.47 18.80 -35.38
CA SER A 657 -19.70 20.24 -35.21
C SER A 657 -18.44 20.96 -34.72
N LEU A 658 -18.47 22.29 -34.76
CA LEU A 658 -17.41 23.11 -34.18
C LEU A 658 -17.57 23.17 -32.66
N TRP A 659 -16.57 22.68 -31.92
CA TRP A 659 -16.52 22.69 -30.47
C TRP A 659 -15.39 23.59 -29.97
N THR A 660 -15.65 24.33 -28.89
CA THR A 660 -14.65 25.11 -28.17
C THR A 660 -14.16 24.32 -26.96
N TYR A 661 -12.86 24.18 -26.82
CA TYR A 661 -12.20 23.40 -25.79
C TYR A 661 -11.56 24.31 -24.75
N GLN A 662 -11.60 23.89 -23.48
CA GLN A 662 -10.87 24.52 -22.39
C GLN A 662 -10.26 23.42 -21.51
N ILE A 663 -8.93 23.42 -21.42
CA ILE A 663 -8.17 22.51 -20.58
C ILE A 663 -8.18 23.04 -19.14
N GLY A 664 -8.51 22.16 -18.20
CA GLY A 664 -8.48 22.44 -16.77
C GLY A 664 -9.42 23.56 -16.30
N LEU A 665 -9.31 23.83 -15.01
CA LEU A 665 -10.10 24.84 -14.31
C LEU A 665 -9.32 26.15 -14.16
N LYS A 666 -10.03 27.27 -14.07
CA LYS A 666 -9.46 28.59 -13.80
C LYS A 666 -8.73 28.61 -12.46
N GLY A 667 -9.31 28.02 -11.43
CA GLY A 667 -8.68 27.90 -10.11
C GLY A 667 -7.39 27.06 -10.14
N GLU A 668 -7.35 25.99 -10.94
CA GLU A 668 -6.12 25.21 -11.17
C GLU A 668 -5.04 26.05 -11.86
N PHE A 669 -5.40 26.73 -12.95
CA PHE A 669 -4.48 27.57 -13.72
C PHE A 669 -3.92 28.73 -12.90
N SER A 670 -4.77 29.37 -12.11
CA SER A 670 -4.40 30.49 -11.24
C SER A 670 -3.75 30.04 -9.93
N ARG A 671 -3.66 28.72 -9.71
CA ARG A 671 -3.06 28.06 -8.53
C ARG A 671 -3.59 28.62 -7.22
N ILE A 672 -4.89 28.87 -7.14
CA ILE A 672 -5.53 29.52 -5.97
C ILE A 672 -5.54 28.63 -4.72
N TYR A 673 -5.02 27.42 -4.81
CA TYR A 673 -4.73 26.54 -3.67
C TYR A 673 -3.40 26.86 -2.98
N SER A 674 -2.50 27.61 -3.63
CA SER A 674 -1.21 28.02 -3.05
C SER A 674 -1.34 29.26 -2.17
N PRO A 675 -0.58 29.38 -1.07
CA PRO A 675 -0.61 30.56 -0.20
C PRO A 675 -0.28 31.87 -0.94
N GLU A 676 0.67 31.86 -1.88
CA GLU A 676 1.09 33.07 -2.59
C GLU A 676 0.03 33.61 -3.58
N ASN A 677 -0.84 32.74 -4.10
CA ASN A 677 -1.74 33.06 -5.21
C ASN A 677 -3.20 33.26 -4.77
N GLN A 678 -3.45 33.39 -3.46
CA GLN A 678 -4.79 33.61 -2.90
C GLN A 678 -5.51 34.83 -3.48
N GLY A 679 -4.76 35.88 -3.87
CA GLY A 679 -5.30 37.12 -4.40
C GLY A 679 -5.87 37.05 -5.83
N TYR A 680 -5.61 35.97 -6.57
CA TYR A 680 -6.10 35.80 -7.94
C TYR A 680 -7.56 35.30 -8.00
N ALA A 681 -8.12 34.83 -6.88
CA ALA A 681 -9.53 34.48 -6.74
C ALA A 681 -10.32 35.56 -6.00
N LYS A 682 -11.58 35.73 -6.40
CA LYS A 682 -12.53 36.62 -5.72
C LYS A 682 -13.23 35.84 -4.61
N TRP A 683 -12.58 35.76 -3.46
CA TRP A 683 -13.12 35.09 -2.28
C TRP A 683 -14.22 35.92 -1.62
N SER A 684 -15.33 35.27 -1.27
CA SER A 684 -16.42 35.82 -0.46
C SER A 684 -16.67 34.92 0.75
N SER A 685 -17.34 35.43 1.79
CA SER A 685 -17.79 34.59 2.90
C SER A 685 -18.80 33.55 2.39
N MET A 686 -18.61 32.30 2.80
CA MET A 686 -19.51 31.20 2.41
C MET A 686 -20.97 31.51 2.74
N GLN A 687 -21.85 31.22 1.79
CA GLN A 687 -23.30 31.25 1.96
C GLN A 687 -23.88 29.83 1.96
N ASN A 688 -25.10 29.66 2.47
CA ASN A 688 -25.72 28.32 2.56
C ASN A 688 -25.95 27.68 1.19
N ASP A 689 -26.25 28.47 0.15
CA ASP A 689 -26.46 28.00 -1.23
C ASP A 689 -25.15 27.54 -1.90
N ASP A 690 -23.99 27.99 -1.43
CA ASP A 690 -22.70 27.54 -1.95
C ASP A 690 -22.47 26.04 -1.69
N THR A 691 -23.02 25.49 -0.59
CA THR A 691 -22.90 24.05 -0.25
C THR A 691 -23.57 23.12 -1.25
N GLN A 692 -24.53 23.63 -2.03
CA GLN A 692 -25.25 22.88 -3.06
C GLN A 692 -24.78 23.23 -4.47
N THR A 693 -23.86 24.19 -4.61
CA THR A 693 -23.40 24.69 -5.91
C THR A 693 -22.21 23.83 -6.39
N PRO A 694 -22.34 23.11 -7.52
CA PRO A 694 -21.23 22.36 -8.11
C PRO A 694 -20.07 23.27 -8.54
N PHE A 695 -18.86 22.72 -8.55
CA PHE A 695 -17.62 23.42 -8.91
C PHE A 695 -17.42 24.71 -8.10
N THR A 696 -17.34 24.54 -6.78
CA THR A 696 -17.08 25.63 -5.84
C THR A 696 -15.73 25.40 -5.18
N TRP A 697 -14.90 26.45 -5.14
CA TRP A 697 -13.70 26.44 -4.34
C TRP A 697 -14.02 26.90 -2.93
N PHE A 698 -13.58 26.14 -1.94
CA PHE A 698 -13.63 26.49 -0.53
C PHE A 698 -12.23 26.71 0.00
N LYS A 699 -12.10 27.62 0.97
CA LYS A 699 -10.89 27.68 1.79
C LYS A 699 -11.19 28.02 3.24
N THR A 700 -10.28 27.62 4.11
CA THR A 700 -10.22 28.01 5.52
C THR A 700 -8.77 27.97 6.02
N MET A 701 -8.57 28.41 7.25
CA MET A 701 -7.30 28.32 7.97
C MET A 701 -7.45 27.38 9.16
N PHE A 702 -6.37 26.70 9.53
CA PHE A 702 -6.34 25.83 10.71
C PHE A 702 -4.97 25.75 11.36
N ASP A 703 -4.97 25.41 12.65
CA ASP A 703 -3.75 25.15 13.40
C ASP A 703 -3.46 23.65 13.41
N ALA A 704 -2.17 23.27 13.38
CA ALA A 704 -1.83 21.85 13.40
C ALA A 704 -2.22 21.23 14.75
N PRO A 705 -2.78 20.02 14.77
CA PRO A 705 -2.98 19.29 16.02
C PRO A 705 -1.67 19.14 16.78
N GLU A 706 -1.71 19.15 18.12
CA GLU A 706 -0.50 18.95 18.92
C GLU A 706 0.09 17.53 18.73
N GLY A 707 1.33 17.34 19.19
CA GLY A 707 2.02 16.04 19.17
C GLY A 707 2.57 15.64 17.80
N ASN A 708 2.96 14.37 17.69
CA ASN A 708 3.64 13.80 16.52
C ASN A 708 2.77 12.79 15.73
N ASP A 709 1.57 12.48 16.23
CA ASP A 709 0.70 11.45 15.63
C ASP A 709 0.22 11.85 14.23
N PRO A 710 0.14 10.95 13.25
CA PRO A 710 -0.34 11.30 11.92
C PRO A 710 -1.67 12.06 11.91
N VAL A 711 -1.87 12.94 10.91
CA VAL A 711 -3.08 13.77 10.82
C VAL A 711 -3.93 13.32 9.64
N ALA A 712 -5.24 13.23 9.85
CA ALA A 712 -6.22 12.95 8.82
C ALA A 712 -7.31 14.02 8.78
N ILE A 713 -7.81 14.31 7.59
CA ILE A 713 -8.98 15.18 7.38
C ILE A 713 -10.20 14.35 6.98
N GLY A 714 -11.30 14.56 7.69
CA GLY A 714 -12.59 13.96 7.40
C GLY A 714 -13.34 14.79 6.37
N LEU A 715 -13.51 14.26 5.15
CA LEU A 715 -14.21 14.90 4.04
C LEU A 715 -15.54 14.22 3.70
N GLY A 716 -16.08 13.39 4.60
CA GLY A 716 -17.33 12.64 4.37
C GLY A 716 -18.58 13.52 4.22
N SER A 717 -18.54 14.79 4.64
CA SER A 717 -19.60 15.78 4.38
C SER A 717 -19.51 16.44 3.00
N MET A 718 -18.43 16.18 2.28
CA MET A 718 -18.17 16.69 0.94
C MET A 718 -18.63 15.68 -0.12
N GLY A 719 -18.59 16.07 -1.39
CA GLY A 719 -19.07 15.25 -2.50
C GLY A 719 -17.94 14.61 -3.29
N LYS A 720 -17.33 15.34 -4.22
CA LYS A 720 -16.17 14.89 -5.01
C LYS A 720 -15.26 16.07 -5.29
N GLY A 721 -13.95 15.85 -5.26
CA GLY A 721 -13.01 16.83 -5.79
C GLY A 721 -11.58 16.60 -5.36
N GLN A 722 -10.89 17.70 -5.05
CA GLN A 722 -9.47 17.70 -4.71
C GLN A 722 -9.21 18.59 -3.49
N ALA A 723 -8.25 18.21 -2.65
CA ALA A 723 -7.92 18.92 -1.42
C ALA A 723 -6.44 19.29 -1.36
N TRP A 724 -6.14 20.52 -0.93
CA TRP A 724 -4.79 21.02 -0.77
C TRP A 724 -4.55 21.55 0.64
N VAL A 725 -3.37 21.27 1.17
CA VAL A 725 -2.87 21.85 2.43
C VAL A 725 -1.57 22.58 2.12
N ASN A 726 -1.53 23.89 2.40
CA ASN A 726 -0.37 24.75 2.14
C ASN A 726 0.15 24.65 0.69
N GLY A 727 -0.74 24.44 -0.28
CA GLY A 727 -0.41 24.27 -1.69
C GLY A 727 -0.04 22.84 -2.13
N HIS A 728 0.12 21.90 -1.19
CA HIS A 728 0.33 20.48 -1.50
C HIS A 728 -1.00 19.77 -1.74
N LEU A 729 -1.16 19.14 -2.92
CA LEU A 729 -2.36 18.35 -3.24
C LEU A 729 -2.31 17.01 -2.48
N ILE A 730 -3.13 16.88 -1.44
CA ILE A 730 -3.18 15.66 -0.61
C ILE A 730 -3.87 14.50 -1.33
N GLY A 731 -4.66 14.80 -2.36
CA GLY A 731 -5.23 13.82 -3.28
C GLY A 731 -6.64 14.19 -3.71
N ARG A 732 -7.28 13.25 -4.42
CA ARG A 732 -8.70 13.33 -4.76
C ARG A 732 -9.55 12.90 -3.57
N TYR A 733 -10.75 13.43 -3.42
CA TYR A 733 -11.75 12.92 -2.49
C TYR A 733 -13.04 12.60 -3.22
N TRP A 734 -13.75 11.56 -2.76
CA TRP A 734 -15.05 11.20 -3.33
C TRP A 734 -15.89 10.39 -2.34
N SER A 735 -16.99 10.98 -1.88
CA SER A 735 -17.92 10.37 -0.92
C SER A 735 -18.89 9.37 -1.58
N ILE A 736 -18.43 8.61 -2.58
CA ILE A 736 -19.23 7.55 -3.19
C ILE A 736 -19.35 6.36 -2.22
N VAL A 737 -20.57 5.87 -2.09
CA VAL A 737 -20.93 4.83 -1.13
C VAL A 737 -20.84 3.45 -1.78
N ALA A 738 -20.16 2.52 -1.09
CA ALA A 738 -20.08 1.12 -1.47
C ALA A 738 -21.45 0.43 -1.36
N PRO A 739 -21.74 -0.61 -2.18
CA PRO A 739 -22.97 -1.37 -2.07
C PRO A 739 -23.24 -1.88 -0.64
N GLU A 740 -24.51 -1.95 -0.23
CA GLU A 740 -24.89 -2.51 1.08
C GLU A 740 -24.59 -4.02 1.19
N SER A 741 -24.47 -4.71 0.05
CA SER A 741 -24.17 -6.14 -0.06
C SER A 741 -22.71 -6.38 -0.45
N GLY A 742 -22.17 -7.54 -0.11
CA GLY A 742 -20.81 -7.97 -0.51
C GLY A 742 -19.85 -8.13 0.67
N CYS A 743 -20.21 -7.62 1.85
CA CYS A 743 -19.45 -7.82 3.07
C CYS A 743 -19.98 -9.05 3.83
N PRO A 744 -19.12 -10.04 4.16
CA PRO A 744 -19.53 -11.19 4.96
C PRO A 744 -19.92 -10.77 6.39
N SER A 745 -20.74 -11.57 7.07
CA SER A 745 -21.07 -11.35 8.49
C SER A 745 -19.86 -11.51 9.42
N SER A 746 -18.88 -12.30 9.01
CA SER A 746 -17.63 -12.55 9.71
C SER A 746 -16.58 -13.01 8.72
N CYS A 747 -15.34 -12.52 8.86
CA CYS A 747 -14.21 -12.99 8.06
C CYS A 747 -13.57 -14.21 8.75
N ASN A 748 -13.59 -15.37 8.10
CA ASN A 748 -12.87 -16.55 8.56
C ASN A 748 -11.50 -16.62 7.90
N TYR A 749 -10.44 -16.80 8.69
CA TYR A 749 -9.08 -16.95 8.16
C TYR A 749 -8.92 -18.27 7.37
N ALA A 750 -9.57 -19.35 7.82
CA ALA A 750 -9.33 -20.67 7.27
C ALA A 750 -9.87 -20.81 5.83
N GLY A 751 -9.14 -21.57 5.01
CA GLY A 751 -9.45 -21.86 3.62
C GLY A 751 -8.91 -20.83 2.63
N THR A 752 -8.95 -21.17 1.34
CA THR A 752 -8.36 -20.35 0.28
C THR A 752 -8.89 -18.91 0.30
N TYR A 753 -8.00 -17.93 0.24
CA TYR A 753 -8.31 -16.51 0.17
C TYR A 753 -8.46 -16.01 -1.27
N GLY A 754 -9.34 -15.02 -1.45
CA GLY A 754 -9.43 -14.15 -2.61
C GLY A 754 -9.95 -12.78 -2.16
N ASP A 755 -9.80 -11.75 -2.97
CA ASP A 755 -10.10 -10.33 -2.64
C ASP A 755 -11.57 -10.08 -2.24
N SER A 756 -12.48 -11.00 -2.56
CA SER A 756 -13.89 -10.94 -2.16
C SER A 756 -14.22 -11.68 -0.86
N LYS A 757 -13.27 -12.43 -0.29
CA LYS A 757 -13.53 -13.28 0.89
C LYS A 757 -13.82 -12.47 2.14
N CYS A 758 -13.06 -11.40 2.34
CA CYS A 758 -13.15 -10.56 3.52
C CYS A 758 -13.17 -9.10 3.08
N ARG A 759 -14.39 -8.56 3.02
CA ARG A 759 -14.67 -7.18 2.66
C ARG A 759 -15.41 -6.47 3.79
N SER A 760 -15.26 -5.16 3.82
CA SER A 760 -15.78 -4.28 4.84
C SER A 760 -16.32 -2.99 4.22
N ASN A 761 -16.81 -2.06 5.03
CA ASN A 761 -17.28 -0.75 4.55
C ASN A 761 -18.53 -0.79 3.62
N CYS A 762 -19.31 -1.88 3.61
CA CYS A 762 -20.54 -1.92 2.83
C CYS A 762 -21.59 -0.91 3.34
N GLY A 763 -22.24 -0.20 2.41
CA GLY A 763 -23.23 0.84 2.72
C GLY A 763 -22.63 2.14 3.29
N MET A 764 -21.32 2.33 3.15
CA MET A 764 -20.58 3.49 3.64
C MET A 764 -19.64 4.02 2.55
N ALA A 765 -19.16 5.26 2.69
CA ALA A 765 -18.26 5.87 1.70
C ALA A 765 -16.93 5.11 1.66
N THR A 766 -16.43 4.78 0.46
CA THR A 766 -15.20 3.96 0.33
C THR A 766 -14.01 4.61 1.06
N GLN A 767 -13.87 5.93 0.98
CA GLN A 767 -12.89 6.69 1.75
C GLN A 767 -13.51 7.99 2.28
N SER A 768 -13.41 8.20 3.60
CA SER A 768 -13.87 9.43 4.27
C SER A 768 -12.74 10.23 4.91
N TRP A 769 -11.60 9.58 5.18
CA TRP A 769 -10.43 10.15 5.83
C TRP A 769 -9.26 10.22 4.85
N TYR A 770 -8.59 11.36 4.84
CA TYR A 770 -7.53 11.65 3.88
C TYR A 770 -6.27 12.08 4.65
N HIS A 771 -5.17 11.41 4.37
CA HIS A 771 -3.90 11.63 5.05
C HIS A 771 -3.33 13.01 4.74
N ILE A 772 -2.96 13.74 5.79
CA ILE A 772 -2.16 14.96 5.73
C ILE A 772 -0.80 14.67 6.39
N PRO A 773 0.29 14.59 5.59
CA PRO A 773 1.61 14.42 6.14
C PRO A 773 1.99 15.58 7.09
N ARG A 774 2.54 15.25 8.26
CA ARG A 774 2.85 16.21 9.33
C ARG A 774 3.80 17.31 8.85
N GLU A 775 4.77 16.96 8.04
CA GLU A 775 5.77 17.83 7.41
C GLU A 775 5.20 18.84 6.41
N TRP A 776 3.94 18.69 5.98
CA TRP A 776 3.25 19.70 5.18
C TRP A 776 2.53 20.75 6.04
N LEU A 777 2.55 20.57 7.37
CA LEU A 777 1.92 21.46 8.33
C LEU A 777 2.95 22.42 8.97
N GLN A 778 2.48 23.63 9.22
CA GLN A 778 3.07 24.60 10.13
C GLN A 778 2.33 24.51 11.46
N GLU A 779 2.92 25.02 12.55
CA GLU A 779 2.28 25.00 13.87
C GLU A 779 0.91 25.70 13.87
N SER A 780 0.80 26.84 13.18
CA SER A 780 -0.45 27.59 13.02
C SER A 780 -0.58 28.19 11.62
N GLY A 781 -1.78 28.62 11.26
CA GLY A 781 -2.01 29.35 10.01
C GLY A 781 -1.84 28.49 8.76
N ASN A 782 -2.17 27.21 8.84
CA ASN A 782 -2.22 26.33 7.66
C ASN A 782 -3.41 26.68 6.78
N LEU A 783 -3.18 26.75 5.48
CA LEU A 783 -4.20 27.00 4.47
C LEU A 783 -4.77 25.66 3.97
N LEU A 784 -6.08 25.45 4.16
CA LEU A 784 -6.84 24.37 3.52
C LEU A 784 -7.63 24.94 2.35
N VAL A 785 -7.46 24.37 1.16
CA VAL A 785 -8.26 24.69 -0.03
C VAL A 785 -8.88 23.43 -0.60
N LEU A 786 -10.15 23.49 -0.98
CA LEU A 786 -10.91 22.40 -1.57
C LEU A 786 -11.51 22.86 -2.89
N LEU A 787 -11.43 22.01 -3.90
CA LEU A 787 -12.30 22.08 -5.07
C LEU A 787 -13.44 21.09 -4.83
N GLU A 788 -14.68 21.56 -4.70
CA GLU A 788 -15.88 20.73 -4.58
C GLU A 788 -16.64 20.72 -5.90
N GLU A 789 -16.68 19.58 -6.56
CA GLU A 789 -17.24 19.45 -7.88
C GLU A 789 -18.75 19.17 -7.87
N THR A 790 -19.31 18.59 -6.83
CA THR A 790 -20.72 18.14 -6.80
C THR A 790 -21.62 18.94 -5.87
N GLY A 791 -21.11 19.31 -4.70
CA GLY A 791 -21.87 19.89 -3.59
C GLY A 791 -21.48 19.19 -2.29
N GLY A 792 -21.20 19.96 -1.25
CA GLY A 792 -20.66 19.48 0.02
C GLY A 792 -20.74 20.57 1.09
N ASP A 793 -20.86 20.17 2.35
CA ASP A 793 -20.88 21.08 3.49
C ASP A 793 -19.52 21.09 4.20
N PRO A 794 -18.67 22.12 3.95
CA PRO A 794 -17.35 22.18 4.55
C PRO A 794 -17.38 22.50 6.05
N SER A 795 -18.51 22.97 6.59
CA SER A 795 -18.63 23.27 8.02
C SER A 795 -18.59 22.03 8.92
N GLN A 796 -18.78 20.84 8.33
CA GLN A 796 -18.71 19.54 9.01
C GLN A 796 -17.38 18.81 8.79
N ILE A 797 -16.43 19.42 8.07
CA ILE A 797 -15.08 18.89 7.93
C ILE A 797 -14.42 18.90 9.31
N SER A 798 -13.67 17.84 9.60
CA SER A 798 -12.93 17.72 10.85
C SER A 798 -11.49 17.28 10.60
N LEU A 799 -10.59 17.70 11.49
CA LEU A 799 -9.22 17.22 11.56
C LEU A 799 -9.08 16.33 12.79
N GLN A 800 -8.41 15.20 12.63
CA GLN A 800 -8.14 14.26 13.71
C GLN A 800 -6.71 13.76 13.66
N VAL A 801 -6.16 13.50 14.84
CA VAL A 801 -4.93 12.72 15.00
C VAL A 801 -5.26 11.23 14.96
N HIS A 802 -4.46 10.49 14.22
CA HIS A 802 -4.59 9.05 14.04
C HIS A 802 -3.57 8.34 14.93
N TYR A 803 -4.05 7.55 15.89
CA TYR A 803 -3.22 6.74 16.77
C TYR A 803 -4.00 5.51 17.26
N THR A 804 -3.29 4.52 17.82
CA THR A 804 -3.86 3.34 18.45
C THR A 804 -4.52 3.73 19.76
N LYS A 805 -5.86 3.69 19.81
CA LYS A 805 -6.62 4.05 21.00
C LYS A 805 -6.85 2.85 21.93
N THR A 806 -7.19 1.70 21.37
CA THR A 806 -7.49 0.50 22.15
C THR A 806 -6.55 -0.62 21.73
N ILE A 807 -5.99 -1.31 22.72
CA ILE A 807 -5.17 -2.50 22.51
C ILE A 807 -5.77 -3.68 23.26
N CYS A 808 -5.76 -4.84 22.63
CA CYS A 808 -6.37 -6.06 23.13
C CYS A 808 -5.43 -7.24 22.97
N SER A 809 -5.41 -8.19 23.89
CA SER A 809 -4.69 -9.45 23.68
C SER A 809 -5.39 -10.60 24.37
N LYS A 810 -5.25 -11.81 23.81
CA LYS A 810 -5.78 -13.05 24.39
C LYS A 810 -4.79 -14.20 24.18
N ILE A 811 -4.19 -14.67 25.26
CA ILE A 811 -3.14 -15.70 25.24
C ILE A 811 -3.53 -16.87 26.14
N SER A 812 -3.35 -18.09 25.65
CA SER A 812 -3.60 -19.32 26.42
C SER A 812 -2.36 -19.74 27.21
N GLU A 813 -2.56 -20.33 28.40
CA GLU A 813 -1.46 -20.95 29.18
C GLU A 813 -0.79 -22.14 28.45
N THR A 814 -1.38 -22.60 27.35
CA THR A 814 -0.87 -23.68 26.48
C THR A 814 -0.22 -23.18 25.18
N TYR A 815 -0.06 -21.86 25.02
CA TYR A 815 0.71 -21.30 23.91
C TYR A 815 2.19 -21.68 24.03
N TYR A 816 2.92 -21.55 22.92
CA TYR A 816 4.37 -21.69 22.96
C TYR A 816 5.01 -20.45 23.62
N PRO A 817 6.21 -20.59 24.20
CA PRO A 817 6.93 -19.46 24.78
C PRO A 817 7.24 -18.37 23.74
N PRO A 818 7.44 -17.10 24.15
CA PRO A 818 7.85 -16.03 23.26
C PRO A 818 9.11 -16.36 22.48
N LEU A 819 9.22 -15.90 21.23
CA LEU A 819 10.40 -16.18 20.39
C LEU A 819 11.71 -15.62 20.96
N SER A 820 11.65 -14.61 21.83
CA SER A 820 12.79 -14.09 22.60
C SER A 820 13.42 -15.12 23.56
N SER A 821 12.69 -16.18 23.93
CA SER A 821 13.21 -17.28 24.77
C SER A 821 14.09 -18.27 24.01
N TRP A 822 14.10 -18.20 22.67
CA TRP A 822 14.96 -19.01 21.82
C TRP A 822 16.33 -18.38 21.68
N SER A 823 17.37 -19.20 21.78
CA SER A 823 18.75 -18.78 21.53
C SER A 823 19.43 -19.75 20.56
N ARG A 824 20.43 -19.25 19.84
CA ARG A 824 21.25 -20.06 18.93
C ARG A 824 22.55 -20.44 19.64
N ALA A 825 22.77 -21.74 19.81
CA ALA A 825 24.02 -22.27 20.33
C ALA A 825 25.16 -22.10 19.30
N SER A 826 26.42 -22.17 19.75
CA SER A 826 27.61 -21.99 18.92
C SER A 826 27.73 -22.98 17.75
N ASN A 827 27.00 -24.09 17.78
CA ASN A 827 26.88 -25.08 16.71
C ASN A 827 25.69 -24.84 15.75
N SER A 828 25.13 -23.62 15.73
CA SER A 828 23.97 -23.23 14.91
C SER A 828 22.65 -23.94 15.26
N ARG A 829 22.59 -24.69 16.36
CA ARG A 829 21.37 -25.34 16.86
C ARG A 829 20.50 -24.34 17.62
N ALA A 830 19.19 -24.35 17.37
CA ALA A 830 18.22 -23.62 18.18
C ALA A 830 18.04 -24.33 19.54
N THR A 831 18.03 -23.55 20.63
CA THR A 831 17.83 -24.04 22.00
C THR A 831 16.80 -23.16 22.70
N LEU A 832 15.91 -23.79 23.47
CA LEU A 832 14.83 -23.14 24.19
C LEU A 832 15.13 -23.11 25.69
N ASN A 833 15.16 -21.92 26.28
CA ASN A 833 15.08 -21.79 27.73
C ASN A 833 13.59 -21.87 28.10
N THR A 834 13.19 -22.84 28.92
CA THR A 834 11.77 -23.03 29.29
C THR A 834 11.24 -21.83 30.06
N VAL A 835 10.49 -20.96 29.38
CA VAL A 835 9.73 -19.85 29.94
C VAL A 835 8.24 -20.12 29.69
N ALA A 836 7.38 -19.63 30.58
CA ALA A 836 5.94 -19.67 30.38
C ALA A 836 5.51 -18.76 29.20
N PRO A 837 4.29 -18.96 28.64
CA PRO A 837 3.73 -18.02 27.69
C PRO A 837 3.57 -16.63 28.32
N GLU A 838 3.75 -15.58 27.51
CA GLU A 838 3.60 -14.20 27.95
C GLU A 838 2.59 -13.45 27.08
N LEU A 839 1.85 -12.55 27.70
CA LEU A 839 1.01 -11.55 27.05
C LEU A 839 1.78 -10.23 27.01
N HIS A 840 1.94 -9.66 25.83
CA HIS A 840 2.60 -8.37 25.62
C HIS A 840 1.57 -7.31 25.20
N LEU A 841 1.65 -6.14 25.81
CA LEU A 841 0.90 -4.94 25.41
C LEU A 841 1.87 -3.80 25.17
N GLN A 842 1.62 -3.01 24.12
CA GLN A 842 2.41 -1.85 23.72
C GLN A 842 1.51 -0.81 23.04
N CYS A 843 1.58 0.43 23.50
CA CYS A 843 0.99 1.58 22.81
C CYS A 843 1.97 2.16 21.79
N ASP A 844 1.46 3.01 20.90
CA ASP A 844 2.28 3.75 19.93
C ASP A 844 3.36 4.60 20.62
N GLU A 845 4.38 5.00 19.87
CA GLU A 845 5.42 5.88 20.38
C GLU A 845 4.80 7.18 20.93
N GLY A 846 5.31 7.68 22.06
CA GLY A 846 4.74 8.85 22.74
C GLY A 846 3.44 8.58 23.52
N HIS A 847 2.90 7.35 23.49
CA HIS A 847 1.69 6.99 24.25
C HIS A 847 2.01 6.03 25.41
N VAL A 848 1.12 6.02 26.41
CA VAL A 848 1.16 5.08 27.54
C VAL A 848 -0.17 4.35 27.68
N ILE A 849 -0.13 3.16 28.28
CA ILE A 849 -1.32 2.44 28.70
C ILE A 849 -1.97 3.25 29.82
N SER A 850 -3.05 3.96 29.52
CA SER A 850 -3.68 4.88 30.45
C SER A 850 -4.70 4.18 31.36
N LYS A 851 -5.29 3.09 30.88
CA LYS A 851 -6.30 2.33 31.61
C LYS A 851 -6.44 0.89 31.12
N ILE A 852 -6.68 -0.04 32.03
CA ILE A 852 -7.20 -1.38 31.69
C ILE A 852 -8.73 -1.34 31.71
N ILE A 853 -9.35 -1.63 30.56
CA ILE A 853 -10.80 -1.66 30.39
C ILE A 853 -11.37 -3.01 30.83
N PHE A 854 -10.66 -4.09 30.49
CA PHE A 854 -11.07 -5.45 30.80
C PHE A 854 -9.83 -6.32 31.04
N ALA A 855 -9.92 -7.24 32.00
CA ALA A 855 -8.94 -8.30 32.16
C ALA A 855 -9.59 -9.55 32.77
N SER A 856 -9.29 -10.73 32.23
CA SER A 856 -9.75 -12.00 32.78
C SER A 856 -8.76 -13.14 32.49
N TYR A 857 -8.32 -13.82 33.54
CA TYR A 857 -7.63 -15.11 33.46
C TYR A 857 -8.59 -16.24 33.81
N GLY A 858 -8.86 -17.15 32.87
CA GLY A 858 -9.84 -18.23 33.03
C GLY A 858 -10.40 -18.66 31.68
N THR A 859 -11.72 -18.60 31.49
CA THR A 859 -12.36 -18.96 30.21
C THR A 859 -13.05 -17.75 29.54
N PRO A 860 -12.36 -16.62 29.30
CA PRO A 860 -12.99 -15.44 28.69
C PRO A 860 -13.45 -15.72 27.25
N SER A 861 -14.54 -15.05 26.85
CA SER A 861 -15.12 -15.17 25.51
C SER A 861 -15.24 -13.81 24.83
N GLY A 862 -15.45 -13.80 23.51
CA GLY A 862 -15.47 -12.57 22.70
C GLY A 862 -14.11 -12.21 22.11
N GLY A 863 -14.06 -11.05 21.47
CA GLY A 863 -12.86 -10.46 20.84
C GLY A 863 -12.63 -9.04 21.32
N CYS A 864 -11.63 -8.36 20.75
CA CYS A 864 -11.31 -6.98 21.10
C CYS A 864 -12.55 -6.08 21.07
N GLN A 865 -12.72 -5.21 22.08
CA GLN A 865 -13.89 -4.35 22.30
C GLN A 865 -15.19 -5.08 22.68
N ASN A 866 -15.16 -6.40 22.82
CA ASN A 866 -16.34 -7.21 23.15
C ASN A 866 -15.96 -8.44 24.00
N PHE A 867 -14.93 -8.32 24.85
CA PHE A 867 -14.58 -9.39 25.77
C PHE A 867 -15.62 -9.52 26.89
N SER A 868 -15.79 -10.75 27.35
CA SER A 868 -16.67 -11.09 28.47
C SER A 868 -16.02 -12.11 29.39
N VAL A 869 -16.28 -11.96 30.68
CA VAL A 869 -15.85 -12.92 31.70
C VAL A 869 -16.60 -14.23 31.51
N GLY A 870 -15.88 -15.35 31.52
CA GLY A 870 -16.48 -16.67 31.45
C GLY A 870 -16.87 -17.26 32.81
N ASN A 871 -17.33 -18.50 32.80
CA ASN A 871 -17.70 -19.22 34.04
C ASN A 871 -16.50 -19.51 34.95
N CYS A 872 -15.27 -19.47 34.42
CA CYS A 872 -14.04 -19.51 35.19
C CYS A 872 -13.29 -18.19 35.05
N HIS A 873 -12.92 -17.58 36.18
CA HIS A 873 -12.20 -16.31 36.24
C HIS A 873 -11.49 -16.14 37.58
N ALA A 874 -10.23 -15.69 37.56
CA ALA A 874 -9.49 -15.27 38.74
C ALA A 874 -9.81 -13.82 39.12
N SER A 875 -10.41 -13.59 40.30
CA SER A 875 -10.89 -12.26 40.71
C SER A 875 -9.82 -11.19 40.86
N THR A 876 -8.55 -11.57 41.00
CA THR A 876 -7.39 -10.65 41.11
C THR A 876 -6.81 -10.25 39.76
N THR A 877 -7.34 -10.76 38.63
CA THR A 877 -6.73 -10.54 37.31
C THR A 877 -6.63 -9.05 36.97
N LEU A 878 -7.70 -8.29 37.18
CA LEU A 878 -7.75 -6.87 36.81
C LEU A 878 -6.73 -6.03 37.58
N ASP A 879 -6.61 -6.25 38.89
CA ASP A 879 -5.68 -5.51 39.73
C ASP A 879 -4.22 -5.77 39.33
N LEU A 880 -3.86 -7.04 39.13
CA LEU A 880 -2.50 -7.44 38.72
C LEU A 880 -2.11 -6.88 37.35
N VAL A 881 -3.02 -6.93 36.38
CA VAL A 881 -2.76 -6.39 35.04
C VAL A 881 -2.67 -4.86 35.10
N THR A 882 -3.51 -4.21 35.91
CA THR A 882 -3.48 -2.76 36.09
C THR A 882 -2.15 -2.31 36.70
N GLU A 883 -1.71 -2.97 37.77
CA GLU A 883 -0.43 -2.70 38.44
C GLU A 883 0.76 -2.88 37.50
N ALA A 884 0.73 -3.90 36.63
CA ALA A 884 1.81 -4.20 35.70
C ALA A 884 1.89 -3.24 34.51
N CYS A 885 0.75 -2.70 34.04
CA CYS A 885 0.68 -2.05 32.73
C CYS A 885 0.41 -0.55 32.77
N VAL A 886 -0.44 -0.05 33.67
CA VAL A 886 -0.87 1.36 33.62
C VAL A 886 0.31 2.30 33.90
N GLY A 887 0.42 3.36 33.09
CA GLY A 887 1.50 4.35 33.14
C GLY A 887 2.74 3.97 32.34
N ASN A 888 2.83 2.74 31.81
CA ASN A 888 3.94 2.30 30.96
C ASN A 888 3.53 2.31 29.47
N ASN A 889 4.49 2.57 28.58
CA ASN A 889 4.26 2.41 27.13
C ASN A 889 4.06 0.92 26.74
N LYS A 890 4.75 0.01 27.45
CA LYS A 890 4.68 -1.43 27.22
C LYS A 890 4.71 -2.20 28.53
N CYS A 891 4.07 -3.36 28.56
CA CYS A 891 4.12 -4.31 29.67
C CYS A 891 4.12 -5.75 29.15
N SER A 892 4.52 -6.69 30.02
CA SER A 892 4.54 -8.12 29.71
C SER A 892 4.13 -8.92 30.94
N ILE A 893 3.25 -9.89 30.75
CA ILE A 893 2.62 -10.63 31.84
C ILE A 893 2.70 -12.12 31.55
N SER A 894 3.26 -12.89 32.49
CA SER A 894 3.33 -14.35 32.38
C SER A 894 1.95 -14.99 32.58
N VAL A 895 1.55 -15.84 31.63
CA VAL A 895 0.21 -16.46 31.58
C VAL A 895 0.26 -17.81 32.28
N THR A 896 0.29 -17.79 33.62
CA THR A 896 0.40 -19.00 34.44
C THR A 896 -0.47 -18.97 35.68
N ASN A 897 -0.74 -20.16 36.22
CA ASN A 897 -1.40 -20.32 37.50
C ASN A 897 -0.54 -19.83 38.68
N ASP A 898 0.77 -19.64 38.50
CA ASP A 898 1.65 -19.08 39.54
C ASP A 898 1.40 -17.58 39.75
N VAL A 899 1.04 -16.86 38.68
CA VAL A 899 0.71 -15.42 38.73
C VAL A 899 -0.73 -15.20 39.19
N PHE A 900 -1.69 -15.94 38.63
CA PHE A 900 -3.12 -15.66 38.80
C PHE A 900 -3.86 -16.65 39.72
N GLY A 901 -3.18 -17.68 40.22
CA GLY A 901 -3.82 -18.84 40.84
C GLY A 901 -4.47 -19.77 39.81
N ASP A 902 -5.05 -20.89 40.29
CA ASP A 902 -5.79 -21.84 39.46
C ASP A 902 -7.31 -21.69 39.70
N PRO A 903 -8.01 -20.78 38.99
CA PRO A 903 -9.44 -20.52 39.19
C PRO A 903 -10.32 -21.70 38.76
N CYS A 904 -9.81 -22.62 37.95
CA CYS A 904 -10.53 -23.81 37.50
C CYS A 904 -9.58 -24.95 37.15
N ARG A 905 -9.41 -25.88 38.11
CA ARG A 905 -8.54 -27.05 37.95
C ARG A 905 -8.93 -27.87 36.73
N LYS A 906 -7.91 -28.33 35.98
CA LYS A 906 -8.04 -29.16 34.76
C LYS A 906 -8.71 -28.48 33.56
N VAL A 907 -8.98 -27.18 33.64
CA VAL A 907 -9.44 -26.37 32.52
C VAL A 907 -8.25 -25.52 32.07
N VAL A 908 -8.04 -25.45 30.75
CA VAL A 908 -7.05 -24.57 30.14
C VAL A 908 -7.54 -23.13 30.30
N LYS A 909 -6.67 -22.24 30.78
CA LYS A 909 -6.99 -20.83 30.96
C LYS A 909 -6.38 -19.97 29.87
N ASP A 910 -7.11 -18.92 29.53
CA ASP A 910 -6.63 -17.82 28.71
C ASP A 910 -6.61 -16.54 29.55
N LEU A 911 -5.55 -15.74 29.39
CA LEU A 911 -5.51 -14.35 29.82
C LEU A 911 -6.00 -13.48 28.66
N ALA A 912 -7.14 -12.81 28.84
CA ALA A 912 -7.63 -11.78 27.92
C ALA A 912 -7.56 -10.40 28.58
N VAL A 913 -7.01 -9.41 27.88
CA VAL A 913 -6.84 -8.02 28.34
C VAL A 913 -7.29 -7.05 27.26
N GLU A 914 -7.96 -5.97 27.65
CA GLU A 914 -8.27 -4.80 26.85
C GLU A 914 -7.82 -3.54 27.60
N ALA A 915 -7.12 -2.66 26.91
CA ALA A 915 -6.57 -1.43 27.48
C ALA A 915 -6.73 -0.23 26.55
N GLU A 916 -6.73 0.96 27.13
CA GLU A 916 -6.74 2.24 26.43
C GLU A 916 -5.33 2.85 26.42
N CYS A 917 -4.95 3.42 25.28
CA CYS A 917 -3.72 4.15 25.07
C CYS A 917 -4.05 5.64 24.95
N SER A 918 -3.26 6.49 25.59
CA SER A 918 -3.33 7.94 25.43
C SER A 918 -1.94 8.56 25.56
N PRO A 919 -1.77 9.82 25.10
CA PRO A 919 -0.59 10.58 25.47
C PRO A 919 -0.44 10.61 26.99
N PRO A 920 0.79 10.62 27.54
CA PRO A 920 1.01 10.78 28.96
C PRO A 920 0.41 12.11 29.41
N LEU A 921 -0.34 12.09 30.52
CA LEU A 921 -0.83 13.32 31.14
C LEU A 921 0.39 14.20 31.43
N ALA A 922 0.39 15.44 30.93
CA ALA A 922 1.37 16.43 31.31
C ALA A 922 1.35 16.48 32.85
N THR A 923 2.47 16.11 33.47
CA THR A 923 2.66 16.46 34.87
C THR A 923 2.66 17.98 34.89
N GLU A 924 1.71 18.58 35.60
CA GLU A 924 1.82 19.99 35.94
C GLU A 924 3.17 20.14 36.65
N GLU A 925 4.19 20.62 35.94
CA GLU A 925 5.33 21.20 36.61
C GLU A 925 4.73 22.30 37.50
N PRO A 926 5.00 22.28 38.82
CA PRO A 926 4.58 23.37 39.66
C PRO A 926 5.19 24.62 39.05
N ARG A 927 4.33 25.58 38.64
CA ARG A 927 4.80 26.92 38.33
C ARG A 927 5.53 27.40 39.57
N ASP A 928 6.85 27.44 39.50
CA ASP A 928 7.65 28.19 40.45
C ASP A 928 7.25 29.65 40.30
N ASP A 929 6.30 30.08 41.12
CA ASP A 929 6.10 31.49 41.44
C ASP A 929 7.34 31.94 42.23
N MET A 930 8.30 32.57 41.54
CA MET A 930 9.22 33.56 42.11
C MET A 930 9.67 34.60 41.10
#